data_AF-A0A8E7B077-F1
#
_entry.id   AF-A0A8E7B077-F1
#
_cell.length_a   1.000
_cell.length_b   1.000
_cell.length_c   1.000
_cell.angle_alpha   90.00
_cell.angle_beta   90.00
_cell.angle_gamma   90.00
#
_symmetry.space_group_name_H-M   'P 1'
#
loop_
_entity.id
_entity.type
_entity.pdbx_description
1 polymer ?
#
loop_
_entity_poly.entity_id
_entity_poly.type
_entity_poly.pdbx_seq_one_letter_code
_entity_poly.pdbx_strand_id
1 'polypeptide(L)'
;MHEPAVKKTLYWCEHCNVPLIGRTCSCGNEAKTIPLLQPYDLRPALSADRDHIIQLLTSQYGDVPVPKVILLNKTGGYDRAELVIINGQRFGWFTFDPVTKTYSLDITPEALPFLVPYISKGIIDLTAHIDLKAEKGRIGGKRFPLKTPVPDGSVIVTANGKYGTAIVKEGFIKVKELLPITPSTYPDPDWEAVIVHNTYHLKNLERNAVRTIKSHMKDRPTVNVSFSGGKDSTAVLHLARKAGVDKAFFIDTGLEFPETIQFIEEQRVEIIRKGGDFWQAVEKAGPPGKDNRWCCKLLKLHPLKIYLADIGPSVTIQGNRWYESWNRAGLDETSQNPANPLQLNISPIRSWRAFEVFLYLWWRNFPINPLYERGIERIGCYLCPAMLESEYDSIRKTHPDFTERWDAFLDKWAEKKQMPDAYTDWGLWRWRALPPKMRELCRNMGVLVNDDFTLAQTKERKKKQQPPPISPIEQKRADVGPEPDDMFRAIRHDYPILGDVIYLDNAATSCSPEPVVEAMVEFEHRYRSNVGRGVHRFTRIATQRYWHAHEKVAEFIGAEEGVTVFTKNTTEAINMVAQGLTWTPGDRIVTTILEHHSNLLPWRSLEKQGVTLEIIGILPDYSLDMDEFRKALEKPVRLVAITQASNVLGNITPVQEIATLCREKGVLLLIDAAQAAPHMPVDVRTIGCDFYCFSGHKLGGPTGTGVLWMKKPNLIPLMEGGGTVESVTDEEVVLIQGYEQYEAGTPNISGGIGLGVAVDYLKKIGMDKIHEHEENLTNRLIDGLSAIERVRVYAPANPETRIGVVSFTIDGMHPHEVAQRLDDHDILVRSGFHCCQPLMSALNLPEGTVRVSIAHYNTREEIDLFLATLKEIISQ
;
A
#
# COMPACT_ATOMS: atom_id res chain seq x y z
N MET A 1 7.03 -13.60 -18.89
CA MET A 1 7.34 -14.09 -17.52
C MET A 1 7.30 -15.61 -17.59
N HIS A 2 8.43 -16.30 -17.51
CA HIS A 2 8.45 -17.78 -17.51
C HIS A 2 7.98 -18.30 -16.15
N GLU A 3 7.10 -19.31 -16.14
CA GLU A 3 6.69 -19.99 -14.91
C GLU A 3 7.96 -20.59 -14.25
N PRO A 4 8.24 -20.33 -12.96
CA PRO A 4 9.41 -20.89 -12.29
C PRO A 4 9.38 -22.41 -12.31
N ALA A 5 10.55 -23.06 -12.36
CA ALA A 5 10.69 -24.51 -12.42
C ALA A 5 10.28 -25.17 -11.08
N VAL A 6 8.97 -25.27 -10.82
CA VAL A 6 8.39 -25.82 -9.59
C VAL A 6 8.28 -27.35 -9.61
N LYS A 7 8.46 -27.98 -8.44
CA LYS A 7 8.33 -29.43 -8.22
C LYS A 7 6.85 -29.80 -8.13
N LYS A 8 6.28 -30.29 -9.24
CA LYS A 8 4.86 -30.67 -9.34
C LYS A 8 4.54 -32.08 -8.79
N THR A 9 5.54 -32.78 -8.24
CA THR A 9 5.44 -34.21 -7.91
C THR A 9 6.10 -34.53 -6.56
N LEU A 10 5.47 -35.41 -5.79
CA LEU A 10 6.05 -36.12 -4.65
C LEU A 10 6.47 -37.52 -5.10
N TYR A 11 7.64 -37.98 -4.65
CA TYR A 11 8.10 -39.35 -4.84
C TYR A 11 7.80 -40.16 -3.59
N TRP A 12 7.36 -41.41 -3.76
CA TRP A 12 7.05 -42.31 -2.64
C TRP A 12 7.64 -43.70 -2.90
N CYS A 13 8.43 -44.21 -1.97
CA CYS A 13 8.92 -45.59 -2.04
C CYS A 13 7.84 -46.52 -1.50
N GLU A 14 7.21 -47.33 -2.36
CA GLU A 14 6.16 -48.27 -1.93
C GLU A 14 6.73 -49.39 -1.05
N HIS A 15 7.98 -49.80 -1.26
CA HIS A 15 8.61 -50.84 -0.44
C HIS A 15 8.92 -50.35 0.99
N CYS A 16 9.57 -49.20 1.14
CA CYS A 16 9.92 -48.66 2.47
C CYS A 16 8.78 -47.85 3.10
N ASN A 17 7.73 -47.57 2.32
CA ASN A 17 6.60 -46.72 2.66
C ASN A 17 6.98 -45.31 3.16
N VAL A 18 7.98 -44.69 2.51
CA VAL A 18 8.46 -43.34 2.89
C VAL A 18 8.36 -42.36 1.73
N PRO A 19 8.06 -41.08 2.00
CA PRO A 19 8.16 -40.01 1.02
C PRO A 19 9.63 -39.68 0.72
N LEU A 20 9.91 -39.30 -0.52
CA LEU A 20 11.26 -39.04 -1.02
C LEU A 20 11.35 -37.66 -1.70
N ILE A 21 12.52 -37.03 -1.52
CA ILE A 21 12.91 -35.78 -2.20
C ILE A 21 13.25 -36.06 -3.68
N GLY A 22 13.83 -37.24 -3.97
CA GLY A 22 14.22 -37.67 -5.32
C GLY A 22 13.56 -38.98 -5.75
N ARG A 23 13.86 -39.40 -6.99
CA ARG A 23 13.23 -40.55 -7.67
C ARG A 23 13.62 -41.92 -7.13
N THR A 24 14.72 -42.02 -6.41
CA THR A 24 15.29 -43.31 -6.01
C THR A 24 15.40 -43.37 -4.49
N CYS A 25 14.91 -44.45 -3.90
CA CYS A 25 15.07 -44.71 -2.47
C CYS A 25 16.49 -45.21 -2.17
N SER A 26 17.00 -44.98 -0.96
CA SER A 26 18.27 -45.61 -0.54
C SER A 26 18.23 -47.14 -0.45
N CYS A 27 17.04 -47.76 -0.49
CA CYS A 27 16.89 -49.21 -0.63
C CYS A 27 17.07 -49.71 -2.09
N GLY A 28 17.33 -48.82 -3.05
CA GLY A 28 17.56 -49.16 -4.45
C GLY A 28 16.30 -49.20 -5.33
N ASN A 29 15.10 -49.12 -4.75
CA ASN A 29 13.84 -49.12 -5.51
C ASN A 29 13.53 -47.74 -6.12
N GLU A 30 12.92 -47.75 -7.31
CA GLU A 30 12.34 -46.55 -7.90
C GLU A 30 11.06 -46.15 -7.16
N ALA A 31 10.89 -44.84 -6.99
CA ALA A 31 9.75 -44.27 -6.30
C ALA A 31 8.57 -44.06 -7.25
N LYS A 32 7.37 -44.38 -6.76
CA LYS A 32 6.12 -43.98 -7.40
C LYS A 32 5.99 -42.45 -7.38
N THR A 33 5.39 -41.91 -8.43
CA THR A 33 5.11 -40.48 -8.54
C THR A 33 3.69 -40.16 -8.11
N ILE A 34 3.54 -39.13 -7.26
CA ILE A 34 2.26 -38.61 -6.80
C ILE A 34 2.16 -37.16 -7.26
N PRO A 35 1.26 -36.83 -8.19
CA PRO A 35 1.06 -35.45 -8.61
C PRO A 35 0.53 -34.61 -7.46
N LEU A 36 1.18 -33.47 -7.19
CA LEU A 36 0.77 -32.52 -6.17
C LEU A 36 -0.23 -31.51 -6.76
N LEU A 37 -1.09 -30.98 -5.91
CA LEU A 37 -2.03 -29.91 -6.23
C LEU A 37 -1.37 -28.54 -5.96
N GLN A 38 -1.78 -27.52 -6.71
CA GLN A 38 -1.30 -26.15 -6.52
C GLN A 38 -1.63 -25.61 -5.11
N PRO A 39 -0.69 -24.90 -4.46
CA PRO A 39 0.56 -24.34 -5.01
C PRO A 39 1.77 -25.29 -5.01
N TYR A 40 1.56 -26.59 -4.85
CA TYR A 40 2.61 -27.64 -4.79
C TYR A 40 3.48 -27.62 -3.51
N ASP A 41 3.13 -26.80 -2.51
CA ASP A 41 3.76 -26.90 -1.18
C ASP A 41 3.27 -28.14 -0.45
N LEU A 42 4.18 -28.77 0.26
CA LEU A 42 4.01 -30.03 0.97
C LEU A 42 4.67 -29.90 2.32
N ARG A 43 4.02 -30.34 3.39
CA ARG A 43 4.56 -30.32 4.75
C ARG A 43 4.21 -31.59 5.52
N PRO A 44 4.98 -31.95 6.56
CA PRO A 44 4.55 -32.93 7.57
C PRO A 44 3.27 -32.47 8.27
N ALA A 45 2.40 -33.41 8.61
CA ALA A 45 1.42 -33.18 9.67
C ALA A 45 2.15 -33.29 11.01
N LEU A 46 2.21 -32.18 11.75
CA LEU A 46 2.80 -32.13 13.09
C LEU A 46 1.78 -32.56 14.14
N SER A 47 2.16 -32.57 15.42
CA SER A 47 1.36 -33.19 16.49
C SER A 47 -0.11 -32.74 16.49
N ALA A 48 -0.38 -31.44 16.52
CA ALA A 48 -1.76 -30.93 16.51
C ALA A 48 -2.54 -31.29 15.24
N ASP A 49 -1.92 -31.30 14.06
CA ASP A 49 -2.62 -31.69 12.81
C ASP A 49 -2.93 -33.19 12.82
N ARG A 50 -1.95 -34.00 13.26
CA ARG A 50 -2.08 -35.46 13.36
C ARG A 50 -3.18 -35.83 14.35
N ASP A 51 -3.23 -35.18 15.50
CA ASP A 51 -4.24 -35.44 16.52
C ASP A 51 -5.66 -35.11 16.01
N HIS A 52 -5.84 -33.99 15.30
CA HIS A 52 -7.13 -33.67 14.66
C HIS A 52 -7.52 -34.71 13.60
N ILE A 53 -6.59 -35.14 12.75
CA ILE A 53 -6.86 -36.16 11.73
C ILE A 53 -7.27 -37.48 12.37
N ILE A 54 -6.55 -37.93 13.41
CA ILE A 54 -6.88 -39.14 14.16
C ILE A 54 -8.26 -38.98 14.80
N GLN A 55 -8.52 -37.88 15.51
CA GLN A 55 -9.79 -37.62 16.15
C GLN A 55 -10.97 -37.66 15.16
N LEU A 56 -10.81 -37.05 13.97
CA LEU A 56 -11.83 -37.08 12.93
C LEU A 56 -12.09 -38.49 12.42
N LEU A 57 -11.03 -39.25 12.10
CA LEU A 57 -11.14 -40.63 11.67
C LEU A 57 -11.80 -41.51 12.74
N THR A 58 -11.37 -41.40 13.99
CA THR A 58 -11.94 -42.15 15.10
C THR A 58 -13.40 -41.79 15.36
N SER A 59 -13.74 -40.51 15.26
CA SER A 59 -15.12 -40.04 15.46
C SER A 59 -16.06 -40.53 14.37
N GLN A 60 -15.60 -40.60 13.11
CA GLN A 60 -16.42 -40.98 11.96
C GLN A 60 -16.47 -42.48 11.74
N TYR A 61 -15.34 -43.18 11.83
CA TYR A 61 -15.19 -44.56 11.38
C TYR A 61 -14.84 -45.57 12.49
N GLY A 62 -14.55 -45.09 13.70
CA GLY A 62 -14.11 -45.92 14.83
C GLY A 62 -12.59 -46.05 14.89
N ASP A 63 -12.08 -46.93 15.75
CA ASP A 63 -10.63 -47.05 15.97
C ASP A 63 -9.91 -47.65 14.74
N VAL A 64 -9.38 -46.77 13.90
CA VAL A 64 -8.67 -47.12 12.66
C VAL A 64 -7.18 -46.78 12.80
N PRO A 65 -6.26 -47.65 12.33
CA PRO A 65 -4.84 -47.39 12.43
C PRO A 65 -4.44 -46.23 11.50
N VAL A 66 -3.76 -45.23 12.07
CA VAL A 66 -3.23 -44.07 11.34
C VAL A 66 -1.70 -44.12 11.35
N PRO A 67 -1.04 -44.23 10.18
CA PRO A 67 0.42 -44.27 10.08
C PRO A 67 1.12 -43.06 10.70
N LYS A 68 2.37 -43.24 11.11
CA LYS A 68 3.18 -42.16 11.72
C LYS A 68 3.54 -41.06 10.72
N VAL A 69 3.81 -41.42 9.47
CA VAL A 69 4.19 -40.48 8.41
C VAL A 69 2.94 -40.03 7.66
N ILE A 70 2.55 -38.78 7.93
CA ILE A 70 1.44 -38.11 7.27
C ILE A 70 1.96 -36.83 6.62
N LEU A 71 1.62 -36.62 5.36
CA LEU A 71 1.94 -35.40 4.63
C LEU A 71 0.67 -34.63 4.28
N LEU A 72 0.79 -33.31 4.29
CA LEU A 72 -0.26 -32.36 3.95
C LEU A 72 0.20 -31.57 2.73
N ASN A 73 -0.51 -31.75 1.62
CA ASN A 73 -0.32 -30.94 0.41
C ASN A 73 -1.34 -29.81 0.44
N LYS A 74 -0.83 -28.58 0.54
CA LYS A 74 -1.66 -27.38 0.58
C LYS A 74 -2.50 -27.24 -0.69
N THR A 75 -3.77 -26.92 -0.53
CA THR A 75 -4.71 -26.66 -1.62
C THR A 75 -5.44 -25.32 -1.41
N GLY A 76 -6.15 -24.83 -2.42
CA GLY A 76 -6.98 -23.64 -2.25
C GLY A 76 -8.32 -23.98 -1.58
N GLY A 77 -8.66 -23.33 -0.46
CA GLY A 77 -9.94 -23.44 0.24
C GLY A 77 -10.53 -22.07 0.62
N TYR A 78 -11.59 -22.05 1.44
CA TYR A 78 -12.06 -20.83 2.11
C TYR A 78 -11.04 -20.36 3.16
N ASP A 79 -10.54 -21.32 3.96
CA ASP A 79 -9.49 -21.13 4.96
C ASP A 79 -8.45 -22.28 4.85
N ARG A 80 -8.23 -23.09 5.89
CA ARG A 80 -7.38 -24.29 5.80
C ARG A 80 -8.01 -25.36 4.92
N ALA A 81 -7.27 -25.81 3.89
CA ALA A 81 -7.66 -26.92 3.03
C ALA A 81 -6.42 -27.66 2.51
N GLU A 82 -6.25 -28.90 2.93
CA GLU A 82 -5.05 -29.69 2.65
C GLU A 82 -5.42 -31.11 2.23
N LEU A 83 -4.77 -31.59 1.17
CA LEU A 83 -4.84 -32.98 0.78
C LEU A 83 -3.93 -33.79 1.70
N VAL A 84 -4.52 -34.70 2.46
CA VAL A 84 -3.83 -35.67 3.32
C VAL A 84 -3.26 -36.78 2.45
N ILE A 85 -1.96 -37.04 2.58
CA ILE A 85 -1.27 -38.12 1.88
C ILE A 85 -0.71 -39.10 2.92
N ILE A 86 -1.16 -40.35 2.83
CA ILE A 86 -0.81 -41.46 3.72
C ILE A 86 -0.53 -42.68 2.84
N ASN A 87 0.51 -43.45 3.15
CA ASN A 87 0.89 -44.66 2.41
C ASN A 87 1.04 -44.45 0.89
N GLY A 88 1.48 -43.27 0.47
CA GLY A 88 1.62 -42.91 -0.94
C GLY A 88 0.29 -42.78 -1.70
N GLN A 89 -0.81 -42.61 -0.97
CA GLN A 89 -2.16 -42.42 -1.51
C GLN A 89 -2.74 -41.08 -1.09
N ARG A 90 -3.59 -40.53 -1.95
CA ARG A 90 -4.40 -39.34 -1.67
C ARG A 90 -5.51 -39.75 -0.71
N PHE A 91 -5.33 -39.58 0.58
CA PHE A 91 -6.18 -40.19 1.61
C PHE A 91 -7.50 -39.43 1.83
N GLY A 92 -7.46 -38.11 1.79
CA GLY A 92 -8.65 -37.29 2.02
C GLY A 92 -8.34 -35.80 2.05
N TRP A 93 -9.37 -34.97 2.11
CA TRP A 93 -9.24 -33.53 2.28
C TRP A 93 -9.52 -33.13 3.72
N PHE A 94 -8.49 -32.61 4.38
CA PHE A 94 -8.57 -32.01 5.71
C PHE A 94 -8.86 -30.51 5.55
N THR A 95 -10.03 -30.09 6.01
CA THR A 95 -10.52 -28.72 5.80
C THR A 95 -11.05 -28.11 7.09
N PHE A 96 -10.95 -26.80 7.21
CA PHE A 96 -11.58 -26.01 8.26
C PHE A 96 -12.67 -25.13 7.65
N ASP A 97 -13.87 -25.18 8.20
CA ASP A 97 -14.96 -24.28 7.84
C ASP A 97 -14.93 -23.04 8.76
N PRO A 98 -14.65 -21.83 8.24
CA PRO A 98 -14.58 -20.61 9.05
C PRO A 98 -15.94 -20.14 9.58
N VAL A 99 -17.06 -20.66 9.07
CA VAL A 99 -18.41 -20.30 9.51
C VAL A 99 -18.80 -21.10 10.74
N THR A 100 -18.67 -22.42 10.67
CA THR A 100 -19.03 -23.33 11.78
C THR A 100 -17.88 -23.52 12.77
N LYS A 101 -16.66 -23.12 12.40
CA LYS A 101 -15.40 -23.30 13.16
C LYS A 101 -15.11 -24.77 13.46
N THR A 102 -15.40 -25.64 12.48
CA THR A 102 -15.22 -27.09 12.60
C THR A 102 -14.23 -27.61 11.57
N TYR A 103 -13.40 -28.55 11.99
CA TYR A 103 -12.60 -29.36 11.07
C TYR A 103 -13.43 -30.51 10.49
N SER A 104 -13.13 -30.88 9.25
CA SER A 104 -13.68 -32.06 8.61
C SER A 104 -12.60 -32.79 7.79
N LEU A 105 -12.79 -34.09 7.62
CA LEU A 105 -11.96 -34.93 6.76
C LEU A 105 -12.85 -35.66 5.76
N ASP A 106 -12.78 -35.30 4.48
CA ASP A 106 -13.48 -35.99 3.40
C ASP A 106 -12.55 -37.03 2.76
N ILE A 107 -12.74 -38.30 3.10
CA ILE A 107 -11.90 -39.39 2.59
C ILE A 107 -12.15 -39.69 1.12
N THR A 108 -11.12 -40.19 0.46
CA THR A 108 -11.17 -40.62 -0.94
C THR A 108 -11.41 -42.13 -1.07
N PRO A 109 -11.77 -42.63 -2.27
CA PRO A 109 -11.75 -44.07 -2.54
C PRO A 109 -10.38 -44.73 -2.28
N GLU A 110 -9.28 -44.02 -2.48
CA GLU A 110 -7.91 -44.53 -2.27
C GLU A 110 -7.57 -44.79 -0.79
N ALA A 111 -8.33 -44.23 0.16
CA ALA A 111 -8.20 -44.52 1.58
C ALA A 111 -8.90 -45.84 2.00
N LEU A 112 -9.90 -46.30 1.24
CA LEU A 112 -10.72 -47.45 1.61
C LEU A 112 -9.95 -48.75 1.86
N PRO A 113 -8.88 -49.11 1.08
CA PRO A 113 -8.06 -50.29 1.37
C PRO A 113 -7.44 -50.32 2.77
N PHE A 114 -7.28 -49.16 3.42
CA PHE A 114 -6.69 -49.02 4.75
C PHE A 114 -7.73 -48.85 5.85
N LEU A 115 -8.93 -48.40 5.52
CA LEU A 115 -10.00 -48.15 6.48
C LEU A 115 -10.95 -49.34 6.61
N VAL A 116 -11.41 -49.91 5.50
CA VAL A 116 -12.45 -50.98 5.46
C VAL A 116 -12.18 -52.16 6.40
N PRO A 117 -10.93 -52.63 6.60
CA PRO A 117 -10.68 -53.73 7.53
C PRO A 117 -10.96 -53.40 9.01
N TYR A 118 -11.04 -52.11 9.38
CA TYR A 118 -11.08 -51.65 10.77
C TYR A 118 -12.32 -50.81 11.11
N ILE A 119 -13.10 -50.38 10.11
CA ILE A 119 -14.28 -49.55 10.35
C ILE A 119 -15.31 -50.26 11.21
N SER A 120 -15.87 -49.54 12.19
CA SER A 120 -16.93 -50.02 13.09
C SER A 120 -18.17 -49.13 13.11
N LYS A 121 -18.09 -47.92 12.53
CA LYS A 121 -19.20 -46.98 12.35
C LYS A 121 -19.00 -46.11 11.10
N GLY A 122 -19.97 -45.27 10.77
CA GLY A 122 -19.88 -44.36 9.61
C GLY A 122 -19.96 -45.04 8.24
N ILE A 123 -20.44 -46.29 8.21
CA ILE A 123 -20.70 -47.08 7.00
C ILE A 123 -22.21 -47.27 6.79
N ILE A 124 -22.67 -47.07 5.56
CA ILE A 124 -24.07 -47.24 5.15
C ILE A 124 -24.17 -48.36 4.13
N ASP A 125 -25.00 -49.36 4.43
CA ASP A 125 -25.37 -50.38 3.45
C ASP A 125 -26.49 -49.84 2.53
N LEU A 126 -26.15 -49.58 1.28
CA LEU A 126 -27.09 -49.03 0.31
C LEU A 126 -28.25 -49.98 0.01
N THR A 127 -28.07 -51.30 0.18
CA THR A 127 -29.14 -52.28 -0.07
C THR A 127 -30.28 -52.17 0.93
N ALA A 128 -30.03 -51.62 2.13
CA ALA A 128 -31.08 -51.33 3.11
C ALA A 128 -31.96 -50.14 2.69
N HIS A 129 -31.39 -49.17 1.96
CA HIS A 129 -32.05 -47.92 1.61
C HIS A 129 -32.58 -47.87 0.17
N ILE A 130 -31.98 -48.61 -0.76
CA ILE A 130 -32.24 -48.49 -2.20
C ILE A 130 -32.45 -49.88 -2.81
N ASP A 131 -33.46 -50.03 -3.67
CA ASP A 131 -33.58 -51.23 -4.51
C ASP A 131 -32.60 -51.13 -5.69
N LEU A 132 -31.37 -51.60 -5.45
CA LEU A 132 -30.30 -51.56 -6.44
C LEU A 132 -30.59 -52.40 -7.70
N LYS A 133 -31.56 -53.33 -7.67
CA LYS A 133 -31.95 -54.13 -8.85
C LYS A 133 -32.81 -53.34 -9.83
N ALA A 134 -33.56 -52.35 -9.34
CA ALA A 134 -34.38 -51.46 -10.16
C ALA A 134 -33.55 -50.37 -10.89
N GLU A 135 -32.32 -50.13 -10.43
CA GLU A 135 -31.43 -49.10 -10.96
C GLU A 135 -30.65 -49.56 -12.19
N LYS A 136 -30.89 -48.95 -13.36
CA LYS A 136 -30.08 -49.19 -14.58
C LYS A 136 -28.77 -48.39 -14.52
N GLY A 137 -27.64 -49.04 -14.83
CA GLY A 137 -26.32 -48.39 -15.00
C GLY A 137 -25.47 -48.24 -13.72
N ARG A 138 -24.38 -47.46 -13.79
CA ARG A 138 -23.45 -47.24 -12.68
C ARG A 138 -24.12 -46.45 -11.53
N ILE A 139 -23.95 -46.90 -10.29
CA ILE A 139 -24.50 -46.23 -9.09
C ILE A 139 -23.73 -44.95 -8.75
N GLY A 140 -22.40 -44.93 -8.98
CA GLY A 140 -21.57 -43.74 -8.77
C GLY A 140 -22.10 -42.53 -9.55
N GLY A 141 -22.18 -41.39 -8.87
CA GLY A 141 -22.75 -40.13 -9.33
C GLY A 141 -24.24 -39.93 -9.02
N LYS A 142 -24.99 -40.99 -8.69
CA LYS A 142 -26.44 -40.92 -8.42
C LYS A 142 -26.77 -40.43 -7.01
N ARG A 143 -27.95 -39.81 -6.86
CA ARG A 143 -28.51 -39.32 -5.61
C ARG A 143 -29.78 -40.10 -5.25
N PHE A 144 -29.90 -40.54 -4.01
CA PHE A 144 -31.01 -41.35 -3.50
C PHE A 144 -31.55 -40.80 -2.18
N PRO A 145 -32.85 -40.92 -1.89
CA PRO A 145 -33.38 -40.63 -0.56
C PRO A 145 -32.97 -41.72 0.44
N LEU A 146 -32.65 -41.33 1.68
CA LEU A 146 -32.39 -42.27 2.76
C LEU A 146 -33.68 -42.63 3.49
N LYS A 147 -33.88 -43.92 3.78
CA LYS A 147 -35.05 -44.40 4.54
C LYS A 147 -34.95 -44.10 6.04
N THR A 148 -33.74 -43.95 6.57
CA THR A 148 -33.49 -43.62 7.97
C THR A 148 -32.70 -42.32 8.04
N PRO A 149 -32.92 -41.49 9.07
CA PRO A 149 -32.12 -40.30 9.29
C PRO A 149 -30.64 -40.67 9.45
N VAL A 150 -29.77 -40.04 8.66
CA VAL A 150 -28.32 -40.10 8.80
C VAL A 150 -27.82 -38.66 8.84
N PRO A 151 -26.88 -38.32 9.74
CA PRO A 151 -26.28 -36.98 9.77
C PRO A 151 -25.67 -36.60 8.42
N ASP A 152 -25.81 -35.33 8.05
CA ASP A 152 -25.17 -34.77 6.87
C ASP A 152 -23.64 -34.87 6.98
N GLY A 153 -22.97 -35.17 5.87
CA GLY A 153 -21.52 -35.32 5.81
C GLY A 153 -21.04 -36.46 4.93
N SER A 154 -19.72 -36.67 4.92
CA SER A 154 -19.09 -37.76 4.17
C SER A 154 -19.20 -39.10 4.90
N VAL A 155 -19.56 -40.14 4.15
CA VAL A 155 -19.78 -41.49 4.68
C VAL A 155 -19.14 -42.53 3.77
N ILE A 156 -18.81 -43.69 4.34
CA ILE A 156 -18.47 -44.88 3.56
C ILE A 156 -19.78 -45.58 3.21
N VAL A 157 -19.87 -46.09 1.98
CA VAL A 157 -21.02 -46.89 1.54
C VAL A 157 -20.56 -48.29 1.16
N THR A 158 -21.43 -49.26 1.39
CA THR A 158 -21.25 -50.64 0.91
C THR A 158 -22.48 -51.12 0.16
N ALA A 159 -22.26 -51.96 -0.85
CA ALA A 159 -23.30 -52.65 -1.59
C ALA A 159 -22.74 -53.90 -2.27
N ASN A 160 -23.33 -55.07 -2.02
CA ASN A 160 -22.95 -56.34 -2.66
C ASN A 160 -21.43 -56.63 -2.61
N GLY A 161 -20.78 -56.37 -1.47
CA GLY A 161 -19.34 -56.59 -1.27
C GLY A 161 -18.42 -55.55 -1.92
N LYS A 162 -18.96 -54.46 -2.49
CA LYS A 162 -18.21 -53.29 -2.97
C LYS A 162 -18.30 -52.16 -1.97
N TYR A 163 -17.27 -51.33 -1.91
CA TYR A 163 -17.19 -50.17 -1.02
C TYR A 163 -17.00 -48.89 -1.81
N GLY A 164 -17.34 -47.77 -1.19
CA GLY A 164 -17.33 -46.48 -1.84
C GLY A 164 -17.40 -45.33 -0.86
N THR A 165 -17.33 -44.11 -1.38
CA THR A 165 -17.56 -42.88 -0.61
C THR A 165 -18.84 -42.20 -1.11
N ALA A 166 -19.56 -41.54 -0.20
CA ALA A 166 -20.77 -40.80 -0.50
C ALA A 166 -20.88 -39.54 0.38
N ILE A 167 -21.75 -38.61 -0.02
CA ILE A 167 -22.11 -37.44 0.78
C ILE A 167 -23.60 -37.54 1.10
N VAL A 168 -23.94 -37.43 2.38
CA VAL A 168 -25.30 -37.25 2.87
C VAL A 168 -25.59 -35.75 3.00
N LYS A 169 -26.71 -35.30 2.43
CA LYS A 169 -27.21 -33.94 2.57
C LYS A 169 -28.72 -33.90 2.52
N GLU A 170 -29.35 -33.29 3.52
CA GLU A 170 -30.80 -33.08 3.61
C GLU A 170 -31.60 -34.40 3.45
N GLY A 171 -31.11 -35.49 4.07
CA GLY A 171 -31.75 -36.81 3.98
C GLY A 171 -31.57 -37.54 2.65
N PHE A 172 -30.74 -37.01 1.74
CA PHE A 172 -30.34 -37.69 0.52
C PHE A 172 -28.88 -38.11 0.56
N ILE A 173 -28.56 -39.26 -0.02
CA ILE A 173 -27.20 -39.74 -0.22
C ILE A 173 -26.79 -39.63 -1.69
N LYS A 174 -25.67 -38.97 -1.97
CA LYS A 174 -25.03 -38.94 -3.28
C LYS A 174 -23.80 -39.85 -3.27
N VAL A 175 -23.90 -41.00 -3.93
CA VAL A 175 -22.78 -41.96 -4.02
C VAL A 175 -21.76 -41.39 -5.01
N LYS A 176 -20.50 -41.19 -4.58
CA LYS A 176 -19.43 -40.74 -5.48
C LYS A 176 -19.01 -41.89 -6.39
N GLU A 177 -18.67 -43.02 -5.79
CA GLU A 177 -18.16 -44.20 -6.48
C GLU A 177 -18.39 -45.47 -5.66
N LEU A 178 -18.43 -46.65 -6.30
CA LEU A 178 -18.49 -47.98 -5.69
C LEU A 178 -17.57 -48.94 -6.45
N LEU A 179 -16.61 -49.53 -5.76
CA LEU A 179 -15.57 -50.40 -6.32
C LEU A 179 -15.32 -51.61 -5.40
N PRO A 180 -14.84 -52.75 -5.93
CA PRO A 180 -14.26 -53.78 -5.08
C PRO A 180 -13.00 -53.23 -4.39
N ILE A 181 -12.83 -53.52 -3.10
CA ILE A 181 -11.67 -53.07 -2.32
C ILE A 181 -10.89 -54.29 -1.82
N THR A 182 -9.58 -54.30 -2.08
CA THR A 182 -8.64 -55.27 -1.52
C THR A 182 -7.89 -54.62 -0.36
N PRO A 183 -8.02 -55.12 0.88
CA PRO A 183 -7.24 -54.64 2.02
C PRO A 183 -5.75 -54.60 1.73
N SER A 184 -5.07 -53.57 2.21
CA SER A 184 -3.62 -53.40 2.01
C SER A 184 -2.92 -53.07 3.32
N THR A 185 -1.77 -53.71 3.55
CA THR A 185 -0.91 -53.48 4.72
C THR A 185 0.47 -53.05 4.26
N TYR A 186 0.98 -51.97 4.84
CA TYR A 186 2.30 -51.41 4.52
C TYR A 186 3.15 -51.32 5.79
N PRO A 187 4.49 -51.22 5.67
CA PRO A 187 5.34 -50.81 6.79
C PRO A 187 4.89 -49.47 7.38
N ASP A 188 5.04 -49.27 8.69
CA ASP A 188 4.74 -48.01 9.39
C ASP A 188 6.03 -47.31 9.88
N PRO A 189 6.83 -46.71 8.97
CA PRO A 189 8.06 -46.02 9.33
C PRO A 189 7.76 -44.75 10.12
N ASP A 190 8.75 -44.30 10.91
CA ASP A 190 8.73 -42.98 11.52
C ASP A 190 9.52 -41.95 10.70
N TRP A 191 9.58 -40.70 11.19
CA TRP A 191 10.31 -39.62 10.54
C TRP A 191 11.82 -39.84 10.50
N GLU A 192 12.40 -40.65 11.40
CA GLU A 192 13.82 -40.98 11.38
C GLU A 192 14.14 -41.86 10.16
N ALA A 193 13.31 -42.87 9.90
CA ALA A 193 13.42 -43.67 8.68
C ALA A 193 13.31 -42.79 7.41
N VAL A 194 12.39 -41.81 7.38
CA VAL A 194 12.28 -40.86 6.26
C VAL A 194 13.57 -40.06 6.07
N ILE A 195 14.21 -39.59 7.15
CA ILE A 195 15.48 -38.86 7.10
C ILE A 195 16.60 -39.74 6.56
N VAL A 196 16.72 -40.97 7.04
CA VAL A 196 17.72 -41.94 6.58
C VAL A 196 17.60 -42.16 5.07
N HIS A 197 16.39 -42.40 4.58
CA HIS A 197 16.13 -42.62 3.15
C HIS A 197 16.36 -41.37 2.27
N ASN A 198 16.32 -40.17 2.85
CA ASN A 198 16.54 -38.90 2.14
C ASN A 198 17.91 -38.26 2.35
N THR A 199 18.79 -38.86 3.17
CA THR A 199 20.07 -38.26 3.59
C THR A 199 20.96 -37.81 2.41
N TYR A 200 21.01 -38.59 1.33
CA TYR A 200 21.77 -38.21 0.12
C TYR A 200 21.26 -36.89 -0.48
N HIS A 201 19.94 -36.74 -0.61
CA HIS A 201 19.32 -35.54 -1.14
C HIS A 201 19.47 -34.34 -0.19
N LEU A 202 19.33 -34.56 1.12
CA LEU A 202 19.53 -33.52 2.13
C LEU A 202 20.96 -32.96 2.13
N LYS A 203 21.97 -33.82 1.98
CA LYS A 203 23.38 -33.40 1.80
C LYS A 203 23.57 -32.51 0.56
N ASN A 204 22.90 -32.83 -0.54
CA ASN A 204 22.99 -32.03 -1.76
C ASN A 204 22.27 -30.68 -1.62
N LEU A 205 21.07 -30.66 -1.02
CA LEU A 205 20.33 -29.43 -0.74
C LEU A 205 21.16 -28.47 0.12
N GLU A 206 21.75 -28.98 1.21
CA GLU A 206 22.64 -28.17 2.06
C GLU A 206 23.86 -27.65 1.31
N ARG A 207 24.55 -28.51 0.57
CA ARG A 207 25.75 -28.11 -0.19
C ARG A 207 25.44 -26.98 -1.16
N ASN A 208 24.32 -27.08 -1.88
CA ASN A 208 23.89 -26.06 -2.84
C ASN A 208 23.53 -24.75 -2.14
N ALA A 209 22.76 -24.80 -1.05
CA ALA A 209 22.39 -23.62 -0.29
C ALA A 209 23.62 -22.90 0.33
N VAL A 210 24.53 -23.65 0.94
CA VAL A 210 25.79 -23.10 1.49
C VAL A 210 26.67 -22.51 0.39
N ARG A 211 26.76 -23.18 -0.77
CA ARG A 211 27.50 -22.65 -1.93
C ARG A 211 26.91 -21.32 -2.41
N THR A 212 25.59 -21.23 -2.48
CA THR A 212 24.86 -20.01 -2.89
C THR A 212 25.12 -18.87 -1.93
N ILE A 213 25.10 -19.12 -0.61
CA ILE A 213 25.47 -18.10 0.38
C ILE A 213 26.90 -17.63 0.14
N LYS A 214 27.86 -18.56 0.04
CA LYS A 214 29.28 -18.24 -0.13
C LYS A 214 29.59 -17.46 -1.41
N SER A 215 28.83 -17.66 -2.49
CA SER A 215 29.06 -16.92 -3.74
C SER A 215 28.70 -15.44 -3.63
N HIS A 216 27.82 -15.07 -2.69
CA HIS A 216 27.34 -13.69 -2.52
C HIS A 216 27.93 -12.97 -1.31
N MET A 217 28.66 -13.66 -0.42
CA MET A 217 29.21 -13.05 0.80
C MET A 217 30.14 -11.85 0.57
N LYS A 218 30.71 -11.71 -0.63
CA LYS A 218 31.62 -10.60 -0.99
C LYS A 218 30.93 -9.47 -1.75
N ASP A 219 29.64 -9.59 -2.03
CA ASP A 219 28.92 -8.59 -2.82
C ASP A 219 28.71 -7.28 -2.04
N ARG A 220 28.75 -7.35 -0.70
CA ARG A 220 28.69 -6.19 0.21
C ARG A 220 29.63 -6.38 1.41
N PRO A 221 30.03 -5.30 2.11
CA PRO A 221 30.96 -5.36 3.25
C PRO A 221 30.45 -6.17 4.46
N THR A 222 29.13 -6.22 4.66
CA THR A 222 28.54 -6.94 5.78
C THR A 222 27.61 -8.06 5.29
N VAL A 223 27.50 -9.13 6.06
CA VAL A 223 26.58 -10.24 5.78
C VAL A 223 25.83 -10.57 7.06
N ASN A 224 24.50 -10.68 6.96
CA ASN A 224 23.63 -10.97 8.09
C ASN A 224 22.47 -11.89 7.67
N VAL A 225 21.76 -12.44 8.66
CA VAL A 225 20.56 -13.26 8.46
C VAL A 225 19.35 -12.49 8.96
N SER A 226 18.32 -12.36 8.13
CA SER A 226 17.01 -11.90 8.59
C SER A 226 16.25 -13.08 9.18
N PHE A 227 16.07 -13.06 10.49
CA PHE A 227 15.42 -14.11 11.24
C PHE A 227 13.98 -13.73 11.57
N SER A 228 13.06 -14.68 11.51
CA SER A 228 11.63 -14.46 11.83
C SER A 228 11.10 -15.37 12.93
N GLY A 229 11.90 -16.32 13.40
CA GLY A 229 11.45 -17.41 14.28
C GLY A 229 10.72 -18.55 13.57
N GLY A 230 10.36 -18.41 12.29
CA GLY A 230 9.74 -19.49 11.50
C GLY A 230 10.75 -20.51 10.93
N LYS A 231 10.26 -21.70 10.57
CA LYS A 231 11.04 -22.84 10.04
C LYS A 231 12.00 -22.46 8.90
N ASP A 232 11.56 -21.57 8.02
CA ASP A 232 12.31 -21.19 6.83
C ASP A 232 13.52 -20.32 7.21
N SER A 233 13.33 -19.32 8.09
CA SER A 233 14.44 -18.55 8.65
C SER A 233 15.34 -19.37 9.57
N THR A 234 14.81 -20.39 10.24
CA THR A 234 15.57 -21.33 11.06
C THR A 234 16.52 -22.19 10.22
N ALA A 235 16.05 -22.75 9.11
CA ALA A 235 16.91 -23.49 8.19
C ALA A 235 18.00 -22.59 7.60
N VAL A 236 17.63 -21.36 7.20
CA VAL A 236 18.58 -20.38 6.68
C VAL A 236 19.62 -19.96 7.72
N LEU A 237 19.23 -19.76 8.99
CA LEU A 237 20.17 -19.44 10.06
C LEU A 237 21.23 -20.53 10.23
N HIS A 238 20.82 -21.80 10.25
CA HIS A 238 21.75 -22.92 10.32
C HIS A 238 22.66 -23.01 9.08
N LEU A 239 22.11 -22.82 7.87
CA LEU A 239 22.87 -22.80 6.62
C LEU A 239 23.89 -21.65 6.57
N ALA A 240 23.51 -20.47 7.04
CA ALA A 240 24.36 -19.27 7.13
C ALA A 240 25.52 -19.47 8.09
N ARG A 241 25.25 -20.01 9.29
CA ARG A 241 26.31 -20.39 10.26
C ARG A 241 27.30 -21.37 9.66
N LYS A 242 26.81 -22.38 8.93
CA LYS A 242 27.66 -23.33 8.21
C LYS A 242 28.47 -22.68 7.08
N ALA A 243 27.99 -21.59 6.50
CA ALA A 243 28.71 -20.79 5.52
C ALA A 243 29.75 -19.84 6.16
N GLY A 244 29.70 -19.62 7.48
CA GLY A 244 30.57 -18.71 8.22
C GLY A 244 29.92 -17.36 8.56
N VAL A 245 28.59 -17.27 8.59
CA VAL A 245 27.82 -16.06 8.92
C VAL A 245 27.05 -16.28 10.23
N ASP A 246 27.51 -15.64 11.29
CA ASP A 246 26.88 -15.73 12.62
C ASP A 246 25.92 -14.57 12.93
N LYS A 247 26.09 -13.42 12.26
CA LYS A 247 25.24 -12.23 12.49
C LYS A 247 23.82 -12.51 12.01
N ALA A 248 22.86 -12.39 12.91
CA ALA A 248 21.44 -12.56 12.63
C ALA A 248 20.64 -11.58 13.48
N PHE A 249 19.57 -11.04 12.91
CA PHE A 249 18.70 -10.09 13.59
C PHE A 249 17.23 -10.47 13.44
N PHE A 250 16.43 -10.04 14.42
CA PHE A 250 14.98 -10.15 14.47
C PHE A 250 14.39 -8.78 14.82
N ILE A 251 13.35 -8.36 14.08
CA ILE A 251 12.60 -7.14 14.40
C ILE A 251 11.40 -7.52 15.25
N ASP A 252 11.39 -7.06 16.49
CA ASP A 252 10.30 -7.26 17.44
C ASP A 252 9.19 -6.23 17.18
N THR A 253 8.00 -6.72 16.83
CA THR A 253 6.84 -5.88 16.56
C THR A 253 6.03 -5.57 17.81
N GLY A 254 6.35 -6.20 18.94
CA GLY A 254 5.55 -6.16 20.16
C GLY A 254 4.27 -7.01 20.09
N LEU A 255 4.10 -7.82 19.03
CA LEU A 255 2.92 -8.63 18.78
C LEU A 255 3.25 -10.12 18.65
N GLU A 256 4.47 -10.50 18.93
CA GLU A 256 4.96 -11.86 18.88
C GLU A 256 4.45 -12.68 20.07
N PHE A 257 4.36 -14.00 19.87
CA PHE A 257 4.16 -14.92 20.98
C PHE A 257 5.39 -14.93 21.90
N PRO A 258 5.22 -15.03 23.23
CA PRO A 258 6.31 -15.22 24.17
C PRO A 258 7.22 -16.40 23.80
N GLU A 259 6.64 -17.52 23.36
CA GLU A 259 7.40 -18.69 22.90
C GLU A 259 8.23 -18.42 21.66
N THR A 260 7.78 -17.51 20.80
CA THR A 260 8.55 -17.09 19.62
C THR A 260 9.73 -16.22 20.03
N ILE A 261 9.52 -15.26 20.94
CA ILE A 261 10.61 -14.43 21.48
C ILE A 261 11.64 -15.30 22.20
N GLN A 262 11.21 -16.20 23.08
CA GLN A 262 12.09 -17.15 23.75
C GLN A 262 12.87 -18.01 22.75
N PHE A 263 12.21 -18.56 21.74
CA PHE A 263 12.87 -19.33 20.70
C PHE A 263 13.95 -18.51 19.97
N ILE A 264 13.68 -17.24 19.67
CA ILE A 264 14.64 -16.32 19.01
C ILE A 264 15.86 -16.09 19.91
N GLU A 265 15.65 -15.85 21.21
CA GLU A 265 16.73 -15.64 22.19
C GLU A 265 17.62 -16.88 22.32
N GLU A 266 17.03 -18.08 22.39
CA GLU A 266 17.76 -19.36 22.42
C GLU A 266 18.62 -19.58 21.17
N GLN A 267 18.18 -19.04 20.02
CA GLN A 267 18.96 -19.06 18.79
C GLN A 267 20.10 -18.04 18.76
N ARG A 268 20.32 -17.21 19.80
CA ARG A 268 21.35 -16.15 19.85
C ARG A 268 21.23 -15.15 18.69
N VAL A 269 20.00 -14.77 18.39
CA VAL A 269 19.68 -13.76 17.37
C VAL A 269 19.50 -12.40 18.05
N GLU A 270 20.03 -11.34 17.46
CA GLU A 270 19.86 -9.98 17.98
C GLU A 270 18.40 -9.53 17.85
N ILE A 271 17.79 -9.06 18.94
CA ILE A 271 16.40 -8.57 18.94
C ILE A 271 16.40 -7.05 18.90
N ILE A 272 15.84 -6.49 17.84
CA ILE A 272 15.72 -5.05 17.61
C ILE A 272 14.32 -4.60 18.04
N ARG A 273 14.26 -3.89 19.16
CA ARG A 273 13.02 -3.37 19.78
C ARG A 273 12.87 -1.87 19.50
N LYS A 274 12.64 -1.51 18.23
CA LYS A 274 12.47 -0.11 17.77
C LYS A 274 11.12 0.09 17.05
N GLY A 275 10.07 -0.64 17.44
CA GLY A 275 8.74 -0.60 16.80
C GLY A 275 7.84 0.53 17.31
N GLY A 276 6.94 1.02 16.47
CA GLY A 276 5.85 1.95 16.86
C GLY A 276 4.75 1.26 17.69
N ASP A 277 3.77 2.01 18.16
CA ASP A 277 2.65 1.46 18.94
C ASP A 277 1.53 0.91 18.03
N PHE A 278 1.40 -0.41 17.96
CA PHE A 278 0.33 -1.07 17.20
C PHE A 278 -1.06 -0.63 17.64
N TRP A 279 -1.31 -0.55 18.94
CA TRP A 279 -2.64 -0.30 19.50
C TRP A 279 -3.07 1.15 19.28
N GLN A 280 -2.13 2.08 19.31
CA GLN A 280 -2.40 3.45 18.90
C GLN A 280 -2.69 3.53 17.39
N ALA A 281 -1.89 2.85 16.58
CA ALA A 281 -2.04 2.88 15.12
C ALA A 281 -3.35 2.23 14.65
N VAL A 282 -3.77 1.12 15.27
CA VAL A 282 -4.96 0.37 14.85
C VAL A 282 -6.27 1.11 15.13
N GLU A 283 -6.33 1.92 16.19
CA GLU A 283 -7.49 2.78 16.48
C GLU A 283 -7.73 3.82 15.38
N LYS A 284 -6.66 4.28 14.71
CA LYS A 284 -6.72 5.24 13.59
C LYS A 284 -6.90 4.53 12.25
N ALA A 285 -6.08 3.53 11.96
CA ALA A 285 -6.00 2.86 10.65
C ALA A 285 -7.08 1.78 10.44
N GLY A 286 -7.69 1.27 11.52
CA GLY A 286 -8.52 0.08 11.49
C GLY A 286 -7.73 -1.22 11.36
N PRO A 287 -8.41 -2.38 11.36
CA PRO A 287 -7.76 -3.67 11.30
C PRO A 287 -6.85 -3.81 10.07
N PRO A 288 -5.62 -4.35 10.20
CA PRO A 288 -4.77 -4.63 9.06
C PRO A 288 -5.38 -5.74 8.19
N GLY A 289 -5.15 -5.70 6.88
CA GLY A 289 -5.65 -6.70 5.92
C GLY A 289 -4.53 -7.53 5.29
N LYS A 290 -4.85 -8.67 4.68
CA LYS A 290 -3.93 -9.48 3.85
C LYS A 290 -3.44 -8.69 2.64
N ASP A 291 -4.33 -7.85 2.11
CA ASP A 291 -4.13 -6.91 1.00
C ASP A 291 -3.58 -5.55 1.45
N ASN A 292 -3.70 -5.18 2.72
CA ASN A 292 -3.15 -3.95 3.28
C ASN A 292 -2.49 -4.18 4.66
N ARG A 293 -1.25 -4.68 4.66
CA ARG A 293 -0.47 -4.99 5.87
C ARG A 293 0.29 -3.76 6.40
N TRP A 294 -0.44 -2.69 6.71
CA TRP A 294 0.16 -1.45 7.25
C TRP A 294 0.99 -1.71 8.52
N CYS A 295 0.57 -2.66 9.35
CA CYS A 295 1.29 -3.03 10.57
C CYS A 295 2.71 -3.57 10.28
N CYS A 296 2.92 -4.32 9.19
CA CYS A 296 4.25 -4.76 8.80
C CYS A 296 5.13 -3.58 8.34
N LYS A 297 4.56 -2.58 7.67
CA LYS A 297 5.32 -1.39 7.27
C LYS A 297 5.80 -0.61 8.49
N LEU A 298 4.88 -0.30 9.41
CA LEU A 298 5.15 0.48 10.61
C LEU A 298 6.06 -0.26 11.61
N LEU A 299 5.73 -1.52 11.93
CA LEU A 299 6.34 -2.23 13.05
C LEU A 299 7.54 -3.08 12.65
N LYS A 300 7.71 -3.38 11.35
CA LYS A 300 8.76 -4.29 10.86
C LYS A 300 9.71 -3.65 9.86
N LEU A 301 9.20 -2.99 8.82
CA LEU A 301 10.05 -2.42 7.77
C LEU A 301 10.73 -1.11 8.20
N HIS A 302 10.01 -0.23 8.89
CA HIS A 302 10.60 1.02 9.37
C HIS A 302 11.74 0.80 10.39
N PRO A 303 11.58 -0.05 11.43
CA PRO A 303 12.68 -0.35 12.35
C PRO A 303 13.86 -1.07 11.66
N LEU A 304 13.55 -1.88 10.64
CA LEU A 304 14.58 -2.52 9.80
C LEU A 304 15.38 -1.47 9.01
N LYS A 305 14.74 -0.47 8.41
CA LYS A 305 15.44 0.61 7.68
C LYS A 305 16.44 1.32 8.60
N ILE A 306 16.02 1.65 9.82
CA ILE A 306 16.89 2.29 10.84
C ILE A 306 18.07 1.38 11.20
N TYR A 307 17.81 0.11 11.52
CA TYR A 307 18.88 -0.83 11.86
C TYR A 307 19.88 -1.03 10.71
N LEU A 308 19.38 -1.10 9.47
CA LEU A 308 20.23 -1.27 8.30
C LEU A 308 21.10 -0.03 8.00
N ALA A 309 20.60 1.17 8.29
CA ALA A 309 21.39 2.40 8.20
C ALA A 309 22.57 2.38 9.19
N ASP A 310 22.38 1.84 10.40
CA ASP A 310 23.42 1.73 11.42
C ASP A 310 24.56 0.76 11.01
N ILE A 311 24.24 -0.32 10.26
CA ILE A 311 25.24 -1.34 9.87
C ILE A 311 25.86 -1.13 8.48
N GLY A 312 25.27 -0.25 7.66
CA GLY A 312 25.71 0.02 6.28
C GLY A 312 25.35 -1.07 5.25
N PRO A 313 25.94 -1.02 4.04
CA PRO A 313 25.62 -1.97 2.97
C PRO A 313 25.83 -3.43 3.37
N SER A 314 24.82 -4.26 3.14
CA SER A 314 24.77 -5.65 3.62
C SER A 314 24.17 -6.62 2.61
N VAL A 315 24.69 -7.85 2.63
CA VAL A 315 23.99 -9.02 2.09
C VAL A 315 23.13 -9.61 3.20
N THR A 316 21.83 -9.67 3.00
CA THR A 316 20.89 -10.28 3.94
C THR A 316 20.38 -11.60 3.43
N ILE A 317 20.65 -12.66 4.18
CA ILE A 317 20.20 -14.02 3.88
C ILE A 317 18.78 -14.21 4.44
N GLN A 318 17.84 -14.62 3.57
CA GLN A 318 16.42 -14.74 3.90
C GLN A 318 15.84 -16.12 3.53
N GLY A 319 14.77 -16.52 4.23
CA GLY A 319 14.08 -17.80 4.04
C GLY A 319 12.92 -17.77 3.02
N ASN A 320 13.02 -17.05 1.91
CA ASN A 320 11.91 -16.96 0.93
C ASN A 320 11.88 -18.19 0.02
N ARG A 321 10.69 -18.81 -0.18
CA ARG A 321 10.49 -20.01 -1.03
C ARG A 321 9.41 -19.81 -2.09
N TRP A 322 9.49 -20.54 -3.21
CA TRP A 322 8.51 -20.42 -4.32
C TRP A 322 7.09 -20.77 -3.86
N TYR A 323 6.98 -21.78 -3.00
CA TYR A 323 5.71 -22.41 -2.64
C TYR A 323 4.97 -21.72 -1.49
N GLU A 324 5.58 -20.72 -0.84
CA GLU A 324 5.02 -20.11 0.38
C GLU A 324 3.81 -19.20 0.09
N SER A 325 3.88 -18.42 -0.99
CA SER A 325 2.79 -17.54 -1.45
C SER A 325 3.01 -17.09 -2.90
N TRP A 326 1.93 -16.73 -3.58
CA TRP A 326 1.96 -16.17 -4.93
C TRP A 326 2.90 -14.94 -5.05
N ASN A 327 2.84 -14.02 -4.08
CA ASN A 327 3.69 -12.82 -4.06
C ASN A 327 5.19 -13.17 -3.94
N ARG A 328 5.50 -14.28 -3.25
CA ARG A 328 6.88 -14.76 -3.12
C ARG A 328 7.29 -15.69 -4.25
N ALA A 329 6.40 -16.12 -5.16
CA ALA A 329 6.76 -17.02 -6.25
C ALA A 329 7.60 -16.33 -7.34
N GLY A 330 7.43 -15.01 -7.54
CA GLY A 330 8.11 -14.23 -8.57
C GLY A 330 9.45 -13.60 -8.18
N LEU A 331 9.88 -13.68 -6.92
CA LEU A 331 11.16 -13.10 -6.47
C LEU A 331 12.37 -13.88 -7.00
N ASP A 332 13.42 -13.18 -7.42
CA ASP A 332 14.68 -13.81 -7.82
C ASP A 332 15.43 -14.41 -6.61
N GLU A 333 16.38 -15.31 -6.88
CA GLU A 333 17.24 -15.90 -5.82
C GLU A 333 18.05 -14.83 -5.11
N THR A 334 18.52 -13.84 -5.87
CA THR A 334 19.19 -12.63 -5.41
C THR A 334 18.41 -11.43 -5.89
N SER A 335 18.07 -10.52 -4.98
CA SER A 335 17.29 -9.32 -5.31
C SER A 335 17.75 -8.13 -4.47
N GLN A 336 17.87 -6.97 -5.10
CA GLN A 336 18.05 -5.71 -4.38
C GLN A 336 16.77 -5.43 -3.58
N ASN A 337 16.87 -5.09 -2.28
CA ASN A 337 15.68 -4.73 -1.52
C ASN A 337 15.11 -3.41 -2.10
N PRO A 338 13.86 -3.40 -2.60
CA PRO A 338 13.25 -2.19 -3.14
C PRO A 338 13.06 -1.09 -2.09
N ALA A 339 12.94 -1.44 -0.80
CA ALA A 339 12.75 -0.49 0.30
C ALA A 339 14.07 -0.10 1.00
N ASN A 340 15.20 -0.69 0.59
CA ASN A 340 16.50 -0.34 1.16
C ASN A 340 17.65 -0.64 0.16
N PRO A 341 18.24 0.38 -0.50
CA PRO A 341 19.31 0.19 -1.48
C PRO A 341 20.61 -0.36 -0.87
N LEU A 342 20.78 -0.28 0.45
CA LEU A 342 21.91 -0.85 1.18
C LEU A 342 21.82 -2.37 1.32
N GLN A 343 20.65 -2.98 1.07
CA GLN A 343 20.41 -4.39 1.35
C GLN A 343 20.25 -5.23 0.08
N LEU A 344 21.20 -6.14 -0.15
CA LEU A 344 21.09 -7.20 -1.16
C LEU A 344 20.52 -8.47 -0.51
N ASN A 345 19.33 -8.89 -0.91
CA ASN A 345 18.69 -10.09 -0.36
C ASN A 345 19.11 -11.33 -1.15
N ILE A 346 19.44 -12.42 -0.44
CA ILE A 346 19.66 -13.75 -1.03
C ILE A 346 18.78 -14.81 -0.38
N SER A 347 18.22 -15.72 -1.18
CA SER A 347 17.27 -16.75 -0.73
C SER A 347 17.74 -18.16 -1.09
N PRO A 348 18.65 -18.78 -0.30
CA PRO A 348 19.34 -20.02 -0.67
C PRO A 348 18.47 -21.29 -0.66
N ILE A 349 17.24 -21.19 -0.14
CA ILE A 349 16.28 -22.30 -0.07
C ILE A 349 15.09 -22.12 -1.03
N ARG A 350 15.24 -21.26 -2.05
CA ARG A 350 14.16 -20.83 -2.95
C ARG A 350 13.29 -21.97 -3.49
N SER A 351 13.93 -23.07 -3.88
CA SER A 351 13.31 -24.24 -4.52
C SER A 351 12.84 -25.33 -3.55
N TRP A 352 12.97 -25.12 -2.24
CA TRP A 352 12.57 -26.09 -1.21
C TRP A 352 11.06 -25.97 -0.93
N ARG A 353 10.37 -27.09 -0.69
CA ARG A 353 9.02 -27.10 -0.08
C ARG A 353 9.19 -27.12 1.44
N ALA A 354 8.11 -26.89 2.19
CA ALA A 354 8.15 -26.99 3.65
C ALA A 354 8.64 -28.39 4.11
N PHE A 355 8.33 -29.44 3.34
CA PHE A 355 8.81 -30.81 3.55
C PHE A 355 10.33 -30.90 3.59
N GLU A 356 11.04 -30.35 2.59
CA GLU A 356 12.50 -30.35 2.60
C GLU A 356 13.07 -29.52 3.77
N VAL A 357 12.41 -28.42 4.15
CA VAL A 357 12.83 -27.59 5.28
C VAL A 357 12.75 -28.36 6.60
N PHE A 358 11.63 -29.02 6.89
CA PHE A 358 11.47 -29.82 8.12
C PHE A 358 12.44 -31.00 8.15
N LEU A 359 12.55 -31.77 7.06
CA LEU A 359 13.50 -32.88 7.00
C LEU A 359 14.95 -32.41 7.22
N TYR A 360 15.32 -31.25 6.67
CA TYR A 360 16.64 -30.68 6.88
C TYR A 360 16.90 -30.33 8.34
N LEU A 361 15.93 -29.67 9.00
CA LEU A 361 16.05 -29.26 10.40
C LEU A 361 16.14 -30.48 11.33
N TRP A 362 15.29 -31.49 11.12
CA TRP A 362 15.36 -32.74 11.90
C TRP A 362 16.64 -33.51 11.66
N TRP A 363 17.09 -33.63 10.40
CA TRP A 363 18.37 -34.28 10.07
C TRP A 363 19.57 -33.58 10.72
N ARG A 364 19.49 -32.26 10.89
CA ARG A 364 20.51 -31.46 11.58
C ARG A 364 20.30 -31.36 13.09
N ASN A 365 19.24 -31.97 13.61
CA ASN A 365 18.82 -31.82 15.00
C ASN A 365 18.79 -30.34 15.43
N PHE A 366 18.34 -29.47 14.52
CA PHE A 366 18.26 -28.03 14.75
C PHE A 366 16.82 -27.68 15.16
N PRO A 367 16.63 -26.95 16.27
CA PRO A 367 15.32 -26.81 16.89
C PRO A 367 14.34 -26.03 16.01
N ILE A 368 13.06 -26.36 16.11
CA ILE A 368 11.96 -25.65 15.47
C ILE A 368 11.16 -24.87 16.52
N ASN A 369 10.50 -23.80 16.10
CA ASN A 369 9.63 -23.05 17.01
C ASN A 369 8.51 -23.97 17.54
N PRO A 370 8.28 -24.04 18.86
CA PRO A 370 7.36 -24.99 19.47
C PRO A 370 5.90 -24.81 19.04
N LEU A 371 5.51 -23.62 18.57
CA LEU A 371 4.14 -23.36 18.11
C LEU A 371 3.75 -24.16 16.85
N TYR A 372 4.73 -24.65 16.08
CA TYR A 372 4.46 -25.55 14.96
C TYR A 372 3.80 -26.86 15.42
N GLU A 373 4.25 -27.45 16.53
CA GLU A 373 3.64 -28.66 17.10
C GLU A 373 2.23 -28.40 17.64
N ARG A 374 1.91 -27.13 17.96
CA ARG A 374 0.59 -26.67 18.39
C ARG A 374 -0.33 -26.28 17.22
N GLY A 375 0.10 -26.51 15.98
CA GLY A 375 -0.72 -26.30 14.78
C GLY A 375 -0.71 -24.88 14.22
N ILE A 376 0.21 -24.02 14.69
CA ILE A 376 0.42 -22.67 14.16
C ILE A 376 1.48 -22.73 13.05
N GLU A 377 1.08 -22.52 11.81
CA GLU A 377 1.95 -22.56 10.64
C GLU A 377 2.61 -21.21 10.35
N ARG A 378 1.89 -20.12 10.61
CA ARG A 378 2.32 -18.74 10.40
C ARG A 378 2.91 -18.17 11.70
N ILE A 379 4.16 -18.51 11.97
CA ILE A 379 4.94 -17.92 13.07
C ILE A 379 5.21 -16.42 12.79
N GLY A 380 4.93 -15.58 13.79
CA GLY A 380 5.06 -14.13 13.72
C GLY A 380 4.10 -13.48 14.72
N CYS A 381 3.44 -12.39 14.29
CA CYS A 381 2.47 -11.68 15.13
C CYS A 381 1.18 -12.51 15.32
N TYR A 382 0.66 -12.62 16.56
CA TYR A 382 -0.51 -13.46 16.86
C TYR A 382 -1.82 -12.99 16.19
N LEU A 383 -1.91 -11.70 15.86
CA LEU A 383 -3.05 -11.08 15.18
C LEU A 383 -2.77 -10.79 13.69
N CYS A 384 -1.75 -11.42 13.11
CA CYS A 384 -1.38 -11.18 11.72
C CYS A 384 -2.55 -11.50 10.77
N PRO A 385 -2.95 -10.58 9.87
CA PRO A 385 -4.03 -10.87 8.94
C PRO A 385 -3.67 -11.97 7.95
N ALA A 386 -2.39 -12.32 7.77
CA ALA A 386 -1.98 -13.44 6.91
C ALA A 386 -2.20 -14.84 7.53
N MET A 387 -2.57 -14.89 8.82
CA MET A 387 -2.93 -16.11 9.53
C MET A 387 -4.31 -16.63 9.07
N LEU A 388 -4.50 -17.94 9.14
CA LEU A 388 -5.78 -18.60 8.87
C LEU A 388 -6.72 -18.45 10.06
N GLU A 389 -8.03 -18.44 9.81
CA GLU A 389 -9.02 -18.44 10.90
C GLU A 389 -8.92 -19.73 11.73
N SER A 390 -8.55 -20.86 11.12
CA SER A 390 -8.28 -22.11 11.83
C SER A 390 -7.16 -22.00 12.87
N GLU A 391 -6.13 -21.21 12.57
CA GLU A 391 -5.01 -20.93 13.48
C GLU A 391 -5.47 -19.96 14.58
N TYR A 392 -6.20 -18.91 14.20
CA TYR A 392 -6.72 -17.92 15.15
C TYR A 392 -7.73 -18.52 16.14
N ASP A 393 -8.57 -19.46 15.70
CA ASP A 393 -9.46 -20.24 16.58
C ASP A 393 -8.69 -21.09 17.61
N SER A 394 -7.54 -21.63 17.21
CA SER A 394 -6.64 -22.34 18.14
C SER A 394 -6.00 -21.38 19.15
N ILE A 395 -5.64 -20.17 18.72
CA ILE A 395 -5.08 -19.14 19.61
C ILE A 395 -6.12 -18.68 20.63
N ARG A 396 -7.40 -18.53 20.26
CA ARG A 396 -8.47 -18.22 21.25
C ARG A 396 -8.55 -19.23 22.39
N LYS A 397 -8.20 -20.50 22.13
CA LYS A 397 -8.19 -21.57 23.13
C LYS A 397 -6.90 -21.64 23.93
N THR A 398 -5.76 -21.35 23.28
CA THR A 398 -4.43 -21.55 23.87
C THR A 398 -3.84 -20.28 24.50
N HIS A 399 -4.26 -19.10 24.03
CA HIS A 399 -3.80 -17.77 24.44
C HIS A 399 -4.99 -16.79 24.50
N PRO A 400 -6.04 -17.07 25.31
CA PRO A 400 -7.26 -16.27 25.33
C PRO A 400 -7.00 -14.78 25.59
N ASP A 401 -6.09 -14.46 26.52
CA ASP A 401 -5.72 -13.09 26.90
C ASP A 401 -5.20 -12.25 25.71
N PHE A 402 -4.54 -12.88 24.74
CA PHE A 402 -4.00 -12.21 23.56
C PHE A 402 -5.13 -11.87 22.57
N THR A 403 -6.09 -12.78 22.45
CA THR A 403 -7.21 -12.63 21.52
C THR A 403 -8.33 -11.75 22.07
N GLU A 404 -8.52 -11.69 23.39
CA GLU A 404 -9.63 -10.94 23.99
C GLU A 404 -9.56 -9.44 23.64
N ARG A 405 -8.38 -8.84 23.78
CA ARG A 405 -8.16 -7.43 23.42
C ARG A 405 -8.38 -7.17 21.93
N TRP A 406 -7.92 -8.09 21.08
CA TRP A 406 -8.08 -7.95 19.63
C TRP A 406 -9.54 -8.13 19.19
N ASP A 407 -10.22 -9.14 19.71
CA ASP A 407 -11.62 -9.45 19.41
C ASP A 407 -12.53 -8.30 19.91
N ALA A 408 -12.26 -7.74 21.09
CA ALA A 408 -12.96 -6.55 21.60
C ALA A 408 -12.77 -5.33 20.70
N PHE A 409 -11.55 -5.08 20.22
CA PHE A 409 -11.28 -4.01 19.26
C PHE A 409 -12.03 -4.24 17.94
N LEU A 410 -11.97 -5.46 17.39
CA LEU A 410 -12.65 -5.81 16.15
C LEU A 410 -14.16 -5.62 16.26
N ASP A 411 -14.77 -6.03 17.37
CA ASP A 411 -16.20 -5.89 17.57
C ASP A 411 -16.62 -4.42 17.70
N LYS A 412 -15.86 -3.59 18.44
CA LYS A 412 -16.07 -2.13 18.52
C LYS A 412 -15.91 -1.47 17.15
N TRP A 413 -14.88 -1.85 16.39
CA TRP A 413 -14.64 -1.32 15.04
C TRP A 413 -15.76 -1.69 14.08
N ALA A 414 -16.17 -2.96 14.09
CA ALA A 414 -17.26 -3.46 13.26
C ALA A 414 -18.59 -2.77 13.59
N GLU A 415 -18.88 -2.50 14.87
CA GLU A 415 -20.05 -1.73 15.27
C GLU A 415 -19.98 -0.29 14.74
N LYS A 416 -18.86 0.41 14.95
CA LYS A 416 -18.63 1.77 14.46
C LYS A 416 -18.77 1.88 12.94
N LYS A 417 -18.37 0.85 12.21
CA LYS A 417 -18.42 0.81 10.73
C LYS A 417 -19.67 0.12 10.17
N GLN A 418 -20.60 -0.32 11.02
CA GLN A 418 -21.82 -1.03 10.63
C GLN A 418 -21.52 -2.28 9.78
N MET A 419 -20.50 -3.05 10.18
CA MET A 419 -20.09 -4.27 9.49
C MET A 419 -20.94 -5.48 9.94
N PRO A 420 -21.21 -6.46 9.05
CA PRO A 420 -21.96 -7.66 9.41
C PRO A 420 -21.22 -8.51 10.47
N ASP A 421 -21.94 -9.37 11.19
CA ASP A 421 -21.34 -10.27 12.20
C ASP A 421 -20.21 -11.15 11.61
N ALA A 422 -20.38 -11.59 10.35
CA ALA A 422 -19.37 -12.32 9.59
C ALA A 422 -18.01 -11.58 9.49
N TYR A 423 -17.98 -10.24 9.62
CA TYR A 423 -16.75 -9.46 9.64
C TYR A 423 -15.78 -9.92 10.74
N THR A 424 -16.29 -10.13 11.96
CA THR A 424 -15.51 -10.61 13.09
C THR A 424 -15.57 -12.14 13.22
N ASP A 425 -16.77 -12.73 13.11
CA ASP A 425 -16.98 -14.15 13.41
C ASP A 425 -16.30 -15.11 12.45
N TRP A 426 -16.27 -14.77 11.16
CA TRP A 426 -15.63 -15.58 10.12
C TRP A 426 -14.26 -15.02 9.74
N GLY A 427 -13.81 -13.99 10.45
CA GLY A 427 -12.50 -13.40 10.21
C GLY A 427 -12.37 -12.62 8.92
N LEU A 428 -13.47 -12.12 8.34
CA LEU A 428 -13.47 -11.39 7.07
C LEU A 428 -12.79 -10.02 7.15
N TRP A 429 -12.56 -9.49 8.37
CA TRP A 429 -11.77 -8.27 8.62
C TRP A 429 -10.37 -8.30 7.99
N ARG A 430 -9.84 -9.50 7.70
CA ARG A 430 -8.52 -9.70 7.09
C ARG A 430 -8.46 -9.31 5.61
N TRP A 431 -9.54 -8.81 5.02
CA TRP A 431 -9.56 -8.36 3.63
C TRP A 431 -10.30 -7.04 3.50
N ARG A 432 -9.71 -6.06 2.81
CA ARG A 432 -10.46 -4.88 2.37
C ARG A 432 -11.37 -5.27 1.21
N ALA A 433 -10.82 -5.95 0.20
CA ALA A 433 -11.57 -6.56 -0.90
C ALA A 433 -11.55 -8.09 -0.80
N LEU A 434 -12.74 -8.71 -0.80
CA LEU A 434 -12.88 -10.14 -0.63
C LEU A 434 -12.39 -10.93 -1.86
N PRO A 435 -11.52 -11.94 -1.69
CA PRO A 435 -11.11 -12.81 -2.80
C PRO A 435 -12.31 -13.63 -3.33
N PRO A 436 -12.24 -14.18 -4.57
CA PRO A 436 -13.33 -14.91 -5.21
C PRO A 436 -14.05 -15.93 -4.30
N LYS A 437 -13.28 -16.75 -3.56
CA LYS A 437 -13.84 -17.77 -2.67
C LYS A 437 -14.59 -17.19 -1.47
N MET A 438 -14.12 -16.08 -0.90
CA MET A 438 -14.82 -15.45 0.23
C MET A 438 -16.08 -14.72 -0.23
N ARG A 439 -16.10 -14.20 -1.46
CA ARG A 439 -17.33 -13.67 -2.09
C ARG A 439 -18.36 -14.77 -2.33
N GLU A 440 -17.92 -15.94 -2.78
CA GLU A 440 -18.77 -17.12 -2.94
C GLU A 440 -19.35 -17.57 -1.59
N LEU A 441 -18.51 -17.64 -0.55
CA LEU A 441 -18.95 -17.94 0.82
C LEU A 441 -20.00 -16.93 1.29
N CYS A 442 -19.75 -15.62 1.13
CA CYS A 442 -20.71 -14.58 1.51
C CYS A 442 -22.03 -14.72 0.76
N ARG A 443 -21.99 -14.95 -0.57
CA ARG A 443 -23.19 -15.17 -1.38
C ARG A 443 -24.00 -16.37 -0.89
N ASN A 444 -23.34 -17.49 -0.60
CA ASN A 444 -23.99 -18.71 -0.14
C ASN A 444 -24.64 -18.54 1.24
N MET A 445 -24.06 -17.69 2.10
CA MET A 445 -24.54 -17.43 3.45
C MET A 445 -25.41 -16.17 3.57
N GLY A 446 -25.73 -15.50 2.47
CA GLY A 446 -26.57 -14.29 2.46
C GLY A 446 -25.89 -13.03 3.01
N VAL A 447 -24.55 -12.98 3.08
CA VAL A 447 -23.80 -11.78 3.45
C VAL A 447 -23.60 -10.91 2.20
N LEU A 448 -24.05 -9.66 2.28
CA LEU A 448 -23.99 -8.72 1.16
C LEU A 448 -22.56 -8.22 0.91
N VAL A 449 -22.18 -8.15 -0.36
CA VAL A 449 -20.87 -7.69 -0.84
C VAL A 449 -21.10 -6.62 -1.91
N ASN A 450 -20.39 -5.51 -1.81
CA ASN A 450 -20.47 -4.38 -2.75
C ASN A 450 -19.82 -4.71 -4.11
N ASP A 451 -20.06 -3.85 -5.10
CA ASP A 451 -19.49 -4.00 -6.46
C ASP A 451 -17.95 -3.89 -6.49
N ASP A 452 -17.35 -3.22 -5.51
CA ASP A 452 -15.89 -3.13 -5.32
C ASP A 452 -15.32 -4.31 -4.51
N PHE A 453 -16.13 -5.34 -4.26
CA PHE A 453 -15.80 -6.55 -3.49
C PHE A 453 -15.56 -6.34 -1.99
N THR A 454 -15.87 -5.16 -1.46
CA THR A 454 -15.88 -4.90 -0.01
C THR A 454 -17.16 -5.46 0.63
N LEU A 455 -17.15 -5.70 1.94
CA LEU A 455 -18.36 -6.08 2.67
C LEU A 455 -19.34 -4.91 2.74
N ALA A 456 -20.62 -5.18 2.48
CA ALA A 456 -21.66 -4.17 2.60
C ALA A 456 -22.02 -3.89 4.06
N GLN A 457 -22.38 -2.65 4.36
CA GLN A 457 -22.82 -2.25 5.70
C GLN A 457 -24.21 -2.82 6.02
N THR A 458 -24.46 -3.19 7.28
CA THR A 458 -25.74 -3.72 7.76
C THR A 458 -26.34 -2.84 8.86
N LYS A 459 -27.66 -2.63 8.80
CA LYS A 459 -28.41 -1.83 9.79
C LYS A 459 -28.70 -2.58 11.09
N GLU A 460 -28.67 -3.91 11.06
CA GLU A 460 -28.94 -4.76 12.20
C GLU A 460 -27.71 -5.64 12.48
N ARG A 461 -27.21 -5.59 13.72
CA ARG A 461 -26.15 -6.45 14.24
C ARG A 461 -26.64 -7.07 15.55
N LYS A 462 -26.38 -8.36 15.78
CA LYS A 462 -26.75 -8.97 17.07
C LYS A 462 -25.89 -8.34 18.17
N LYS A 463 -26.51 -7.73 19.19
CA LYS A 463 -25.78 -7.24 20.36
C LYS A 463 -25.08 -8.41 21.06
N LYS A 464 -23.77 -8.53 20.89
CA LYS A 464 -22.93 -9.43 21.70
C LYS A 464 -22.77 -8.82 23.10
N GLN A 465 -22.78 -9.66 24.14
CA GLN A 465 -22.52 -9.20 25.51
C GLN A 465 -21.12 -8.59 25.57
N GLN A 466 -21.02 -7.36 26.08
CA GLN A 466 -19.71 -6.72 26.31
C GLN A 466 -18.93 -7.54 27.33
N PRO A 467 -17.68 -7.94 27.05
CA PRO A 467 -16.79 -8.41 28.09
C PRO A 467 -16.53 -7.28 29.11
N PRO A 468 -16.15 -7.62 30.35
CA PRO A 468 -15.96 -6.64 31.41
C PRO A 468 -14.96 -5.55 30.96
N PRO A 469 -15.10 -4.31 31.46
CA PRO A 469 -14.18 -3.24 31.12
C PRO A 469 -12.76 -3.64 31.52
N ILE A 470 -11.87 -3.65 30.53
CA ILE A 470 -10.42 -3.77 30.74
C ILE A 470 -10.00 -2.61 31.64
N SER A 471 -9.28 -2.91 32.73
CA SER A 471 -8.89 -1.91 33.72
C SER A 471 -8.07 -0.78 33.07
N PRO A 472 -8.31 0.48 33.44
CA PRO A 472 -7.47 1.57 32.98
C PRO A 472 -6.09 1.41 33.62
N ILE A 473 -5.04 1.34 32.80
CA ILE A 473 -3.75 1.86 33.24
C ILE A 473 -3.93 3.37 33.26
N GLU A 474 -4.02 3.93 34.47
CA GLU A 474 -4.08 5.37 34.70
C GLU A 474 -2.84 6.04 34.09
N GLN A 475 -3.05 6.71 32.96
CA GLN A 475 -2.31 7.93 32.67
C GLN A 475 -3.33 9.03 32.48
N LYS A 476 -3.50 9.84 33.54
CA LYS A 476 -4.12 11.16 33.42
C LYS A 476 -3.44 11.91 32.28
N ARG A 477 -4.20 12.28 31.25
CA ARG A 477 -3.96 13.50 30.46
C ARG A 477 -5.28 14.00 29.88
N ALA A 478 -5.39 15.32 29.90
CA ALA A 478 -6.56 16.11 29.57
C ALA A 478 -7.04 15.89 28.13
N ASP A 479 -8.31 16.19 27.87
CA ASP A 479 -8.83 16.44 26.53
C ASP A 479 -7.95 17.51 25.87
N VAL A 480 -7.05 17.06 25.02
CA VAL A 480 -6.34 17.85 24.03
C VAL A 480 -6.60 17.09 22.74
N GLY A 481 -7.16 17.76 21.73
CA GLY A 481 -7.20 17.19 20.38
C GLY A 481 -5.82 16.74 19.94
N PRO A 482 -5.69 15.93 18.87
CA PRO A 482 -4.36 15.63 18.33
C PRO A 482 -3.60 16.95 18.16
N GLU A 483 -2.43 17.05 18.79
CA GLU A 483 -1.51 18.17 18.57
C GLU A 483 -1.33 18.37 17.06
N PRO A 484 -1.18 19.59 16.54
CA PRO A 484 -1.10 19.86 15.10
C PRO A 484 -0.12 18.92 14.37
N ASP A 485 1.01 18.61 15.01
CA ASP A 485 2.05 17.71 14.49
C ASP A 485 1.55 16.26 14.25
N ASP A 486 0.60 15.78 15.07
CA ASP A 486 -0.03 14.45 14.95
C ASP A 486 -1.05 14.38 13.80
N MET A 487 -1.67 15.50 13.44
CA MET A 487 -2.62 15.60 12.32
C MET A 487 -1.89 15.53 10.97
N PHE A 488 -0.82 16.30 10.79
CA PHE A 488 -0.08 16.35 9.52
C PHE A 488 0.70 15.05 9.25
N ARG A 489 1.16 14.36 10.29
CA ARG A 489 1.67 12.98 10.16
C ARG A 489 0.63 12.00 9.63
N ALA A 490 -0.63 12.14 10.05
CA ALA A 490 -1.72 11.32 9.52
C ALA A 490 -1.99 11.64 8.04
N ILE A 491 -2.03 12.93 7.69
CA ILE A 491 -2.25 13.41 6.31
C ILE A 491 -1.18 12.89 5.35
N ARG A 492 0.07 12.77 5.79
CA ARG A 492 1.16 12.20 4.97
C ARG A 492 0.84 10.80 4.42
N HIS A 493 0.01 9.99 5.10
CA HIS A 493 -0.38 8.67 4.61
C HIS A 493 -1.27 8.68 3.37
N ASP A 494 -1.92 9.81 3.10
CA ASP A 494 -2.69 9.98 1.87
C ASP A 494 -1.79 10.15 0.65
N TYR A 495 -0.46 10.22 0.81
CA TYR A 495 0.52 10.38 -0.26
C TYR A 495 1.44 9.14 -0.38
N PRO A 496 1.01 8.04 -1.03
CA PRO A 496 1.78 6.79 -1.08
C PRO A 496 3.20 6.92 -1.66
N ILE A 497 3.40 7.88 -2.58
CA ILE A 497 4.69 8.13 -3.23
C ILE A 497 5.78 8.60 -2.25
N LEU A 498 5.39 9.17 -1.10
CA LEU A 498 6.31 9.67 -0.08
C LEU A 498 6.84 8.57 0.87
N GLY A 499 6.52 7.30 0.60
CA GLY A 499 6.80 6.19 1.50
C GLY A 499 8.28 5.97 1.82
N ASP A 500 9.17 6.21 0.85
CA ASP A 500 10.60 5.89 0.96
C ASP A 500 11.52 7.13 0.87
N VAL A 501 10.99 8.32 0.60
CA VAL A 501 11.76 9.55 0.30
C VAL A 501 11.35 10.74 1.17
N ILE A 502 12.30 11.64 1.44
CA ILE A 502 12.02 12.98 1.96
C ILE A 502 11.89 13.92 0.78
N TYR A 503 10.65 14.30 0.47
CA TYR A 503 10.37 15.17 -0.66
C TYR A 503 10.25 16.63 -0.23
N LEU A 504 11.22 17.46 -0.63
CA LEU A 504 11.37 18.86 -0.27
C LEU A 504 11.43 19.78 -1.52
N ASP A 505 10.86 19.34 -2.64
CA ASP A 505 10.76 20.10 -3.90
C ASP A 505 9.30 20.43 -4.30
N ASN A 506 8.46 20.65 -3.29
CA ASN A 506 7.03 20.93 -3.43
C ASN A 506 6.73 22.21 -4.24
N ALA A 507 7.62 23.21 -4.21
CA ALA A 507 7.45 24.45 -4.98
C ALA A 507 7.66 24.25 -6.50
N ALA A 508 8.23 23.12 -6.94
CA ALA A 508 8.23 22.75 -8.34
C ALA A 508 6.99 21.95 -8.71
N THR A 509 6.71 20.87 -7.97
CA THR A 509 5.46 20.12 -8.06
C THR A 509 5.23 19.41 -6.73
N SER A 510 3.99 19.40 -6.26
CA SER A 510 3.61 18.61 -5.09
C SER A 510 3.21 17.19 -5.50
N CYS A 511 3.26 16.25 -4.56
CA CYS A 511 2.67 14.92 -4.74
C CYS A 511 1.14 15.00 -4.68
N SER A 512 0.43 14.11 -5.37
CA SER A 512 -1.03 14.03 -5.28
C SER A 512 -1.47 13.08 -4.16
N PRO A 513 -2.49 13.45 -3.36
CA PRO A 513 -3.06 12.53 -2.39
C PRO A 513 -3.95 11.49 -3.10
N GLU A 514 -4.11 10.32 -2.49
CA GLU A 514 -4.86 9.19 -3.05
C GLU A 514 -6.29 9.56 -3.50
N PRO A 515 -7.07 10.38 -2.76
CA PRO A 515 -8.39 10.80 -3.23
C PRO A 515 -8.39 11.51 -4.59
N VAL A 516 -7.32 12.25 -4.93
CA VAL A 516 -7.16 12.92 -6.23
C VAL A 516 -6.88 11.89 -7.32
N VAL A 517 -6.02 10.91 -7.04
CA VAL A 517 -5.70 9.82 -7.96
C VAL A 517 -6.92 8.95 -8.22
N GLU A 518 -7.64 8.57 -7.16
CA GLU A 518 -8.87 7.78 -7.22
C GLU A 518 -9.95 8.48 -8.06
N ALA A 519 -10.10 9.80 -7.95
CA ALA A 519 -11.07 10.54 -8.76
C ALA A 519 -10.79 10.46 -10.27
N MET A 520 -9.52 10.54 -10.66
CA MET A 520 -9.10 10.37 -12.06
C MET A 520 -9.33 8.94 -12.54
N VAL A 521 -9.01 7.94 -11.71
CA VAL A 521 -9.25 6.52 -12.01
C VAL A 521 -10.74 6.23 -12.12
N GLU A 522 -11.57 6.82 -11.27
CA GLU A 522 -13.02 6.68 -11.30
C GLU A 522 -13.59 7.21 -12.62
N PHE A 523 -13.17 8.40 -13.07
CA PHE A 523 -13.55 8.94 -14.37
C PHE A 523 -13.25 7.94 -15.48
N GLU A 524 -12.02 7.44 -15.55
CA GLU A 524 -11.59 6.49 -16.58
C GLU A 524 -12.37 5.18 -16.56
N HIS A 525 -12.68 4.65 -15.37
CA HIS A 525 -13.32 3.33 -15.23
C HIS A 525 -14.85 3.34 -15.24
N ARG A 526 -15.49 4.46 -14.89
CA ARG A 526 -16.94 4.48 -14.60
C ARG A 526 -17.76 5.35 -15.55
N TYR A 527 -17.21 6.46 -16.04
CA TYR A 527 -18.01 7.44 -16.79
C TYR A 527 -17.22 8.26 -17.82
N ARG A 528 -16.08 7.75 -18.30
CA ARG A 528 -15.27 8.39 -19.35
C ARG A 528 -16.14 8.76 -20.56
N SER A 529 -16.26 10.06 -20.78
CA SER A 529 -16.98 10.65 -21.91
C SER A 529 -16.53 12.10 -22.07
N ASN A 530 -16.89 12.71 -23.21
CA ASN A 530 -16.72 14.14 -23.38
C ASN A 530 -17.73 14.92 -22.52
N VAL A 531 -17.45 16.20 -22.25
CA VAL A 531 -18.35 17.14 -21.57
C VAL A 531 -19.16 17.95 -22.58
N GLY A 532 -20.30 18.50 -22.15
CA GLY A 532 -21.15 19.37 -22.97
C GLY A 532 -22.36 18.64 -23.56
N ARG A 533 -22.62 18.83 -24.86
CA ARG A 533 -23.93 18.61 -25.53
C ARG A 533 -24.39 17.15 -25.68
N GLY A 534 -23.68 16.17 -25.12
CA GLY A 534 -24.07 14.76 -25.21
C GLY A 534 -25.24 14.43 -24.30
N VAL A 535 -26.23 13.70 -24.82
CA VAL A 535 -27.46 13.35 -24.06
C VAL A 535 -27.37 12.03 -23.29
N HIS A 536 -26.34 11.22 -23.54
CA HIS A 536 -26.20 9.92 -22.90
C HIS A 536 -25.67 10.03 -21.47
N ARG A 537 -25.94 9.00 -20.66
CA ARG A 537 -25.65 8.98 -19.21
C ARG A 537 -24.24 9.43 -18.84
N PHE A 538 -23.22 8.89 -19.50
CA PHE A 538 -21.83 9.22 -19.17
C PHE A 538 -21.46 10.68 -19.47
N THR A 539 -21.91 11.27 -20.59
CA THR A 539 -21.69 12.71 -20.85
C THR A 539 -22.34 13.57 -19.78
N ARG A 540 -23.56 13.23 -19.35
CA ARG A 540 -24.24 13.99 -18.27
C ARG A 540 -23.46 13.94 -16.96
N ILE A 541 -22.96 12.77 -16.57
CA ILE A 541 -22.14 12.61 -15.34
C ILE A 541 -20.82 13.37 -15.47
N ALA A 542 -20.09 13.19 -16.58
CA ALA A 542 -18.82 13.86 -16.82
C ALA A 542 -18.97 15.38 -16.82
N THR A 543 -20.00 15.90 -17.50
CA THR A 543 -20.31 17.34 -17.55
C THR A 543 -20.59 17.89 -16.16
N GLN A 544 -21.44 17.23 -15.38
CA GLN A 544 -21.77 17.69 -14.03
C GLN A 544 -20.53 17.66 -13.10
N ARG A 545 -19.72 16.60 -13.15
CA ARG A 545 -18.51 16.48 -12.31
C ARG A 545 -17.45 17.52 -12.67
N TYR A 546 -17.27 17.80 -13.97
CA TYR A 546 -16.34 18.81 -14.47
C TYR A 546 -16.82 20.23 -14.12
N TRP A 547 -18.13 20.49 -14.21
CA TRP A 547 -18.74 21.74 -13.77
C TRP A 547 -18.59 21.97 -12.26
N HIS A 548 -18.91 20.97 -11.43
CA HIS A 548 -18.68 21.08 -9.98
C HIS A 548 -17.21 21.30 -9.62
N ALA A 549 -16.25 20.84 -10.43
CA ALA A 549 -14.84 21.10 -10.18
C ALA A 549 -14.52 22.60 -10.32
N HIS A 550 -15.13 23.30 -11.29
CA HIS A 550 -15.01 24.76 -11.42
C HIS A 550 -15.57 25.47 -10.20
N GLU A 551 -16.75 25.06 -9.73
CA GLU A 551 -17.37 25.64 -8.53
C GLU A 551 -16.47 25.48 -7.30
N LYS A 552 -15.91 24.28 -7.08
CA LYS A 552 -14.99 24.02 -5.95
C LYS A 552 -13.73 24.88 -6.01
N VAL A 553 -13.18 25.05 -7.21
CA VAL A 553 -12.00 25.89 -7.43
C VAL A 553 -12.33 27.37 -7.21
N ALA A 554 -13.49 27.85 -7.67
CA ALA A 554 -13.97 29.20 -7.39
C ALA A 554 -14.13 29.42 -5.88
N GLU A 555 -14.78 28.48 -5.18
CA GLU A 555 -15.00 28.54 -3.74
C GLU A 555 -13.68 28.45 -2.94
N PHE A 556 -12.67 27.74 -3.46
CA PHE A 556 -11.34 27.65 -2.84
C PHE A 556 -10.62 29.00 -2.78
N ILE A 557 -10.79 29.82 -3.81
CA ILE A 557 -10.20 31.17 -3.87
C ILE A 557 -11.16 32.26 -3.38
N GLY A 558 -12.30 31.89 -2.78
CA GLY A 558 -13.31 32.84 -2.29
C GLY A 558 -14.07 33.58 -3.40
N ALA A 559 -14.07 33.08 -4.63
CA ALA A 559 -14.79 33.71 -5.74
C ALA A 559 -16.30 33.37 -5.70
N GLU A 560 -17.14 34.40 -5.58
CA GLU A 560 -18.61 34.30 -5.73
C GLU A 560 -19.09 34.85 -7.09
N GLU A 561 -18.29 35.71 -7.70
CA GLU A 561 -18.54 36.33 -9.01
C GLU A 561 -17.32 36.13 -9.93
N GLY A 562 -17.53 36.38 -11.23
CA GLY A 562 -16.50 36.21 -12.26
C GLY A 562 -16.55 34.83 -12.92
N VAL A 563 -15.49 34.51 -13.65
CA VAL A 563 -15.37 33.25 -14.40
C VAL A 563 -14.08 32.55 -14.01
N THR A 564 -14.20 31.30 -13.57
CA THR A 564 -13.07 30.39 -13.33
C THR A 564 -12.88 29.54 -14.57
N VAL A 565 -11.69 29.61 -15.18
CA VAL A 565 -11.32 28.88 -16.40
C VAL A 565 -10.21 27.89 -16.07
N PHE A 566 -10.36 26.64 -16.46
CA PHE A 566 -9.27 25.67 -16.41
C PHE A 566 -8.35 25.80 -17.62
N THR A 567 -7.07 25.82 -17.31
CA THR A 567 -5.96 25.89 -18.27
C THR A 567 -5.02 24.70 -18.05
N LYS A 568 -3.97 24.58 -18.84
CA LYS A 568 -2.92 23.56 -18.66
C LYS A 568 -2.04 23.83 -17.45
N ASN A 569 -1.86 25.10 -17.09
CA ASN A 569 -1.01 25.59 -15.99
C ASN A 569 -1.13 27.12 -15.84
N THR A 570 -0.51 27.69 -14.80
CA THR A 570 -0.40 29.15 -14.58
C THR A 570 0.17 29.87 -15.80
N THR A 571 1.14 29.26 -16.48
CA THR A 571 1.77 29.87 -17.66
C THR A 571 0.75 30.12 -18.77
N GLU A 572 -0.13 29.17 -19.05
CA GLU A 572 -1.20 29.34 -20.04
C GLU A 572 -2.22 30.38 -19.57
N ALA A 573 -2.61 30.37 -18.30
CA ALA A 573 -3.49 31.38 -17.71
C ALA A 573 -2.96 32.81 -17.90
N ILE A 574 -1.68 33.05 -17.58
CA ILE A 574 -1.05 34.36 -17.75
C ILE A 574 -0.96 34.73 -19.24
N ASN A 575 -0.64 33.78 -20.12
CA ASN A 575 -0.59 34.03 -21.56
C ASN A 575 -1.98 34.36 -22.13
N MET A 576 -3.06 33.76 -21.63
CA MET A 576 -4.42 34.10 -22.00
C MET A 576 -4.75 35.56 -21.65
N VAL A 577 -4.28 36.06 -20.50
CA VAL A 577 -4.43 37.48 -20.15
C VAL A 577 -3.57 38.36 -21.06
N ALA A 578 -2.29 38.01 -21.23
CA ALA A 578 -1.36 38.80 -22.04
C ALA A 578 -1.80 38.93 -23.51
N GLN A 579 -2.39 37.89 -24.07
CA GLN A 579 -2.82 37.88 -25.48
C GLN A 579 -4.29 38.25 -25.67
N GLY A 580 -5.14 38.01 -24.67
CA GLY A 580 -6.57 38.30 -24.71
C GLY A 580 -6.91 39.76 -24.40
N LEU A 581 -6.00 40.51 -23.78
CA LEU A 581 -6.12 41.96 -23.63
C LEU A 581 -5.71 42.69 -24.92
N THR A 582 -6.46 43.73 -25.28
CA THR A 582 -6.07 44.66 -26.36
C THR A 582 -5.03 45.65 -25.84
N TRP A 583 -3.89 45.72 -26.53
CA TRP A 583 -2.76 46.60 -26.21
C TRP A 583 -2.60 47.71 -27.26
N THR A 584 -2.21 48.89 -26.80
CA THR A 584 -1.86 50.04 -27.65
C THR A 584 -0.39 50.39 -27.44
N PRO A 585 0.37 50.75 -28.50
CA PRO A 585 1.72 51.29 -28.33
C PRO A 585 1.75 52.44 -27.32
N GLY A 586 2.66 52.36 -26.35
CA GLY A 586 2.74 53.29 -25.22
C GLY A 586 2.07 52.81 -23.94
N ASP A 587 1.28 51.73 -23.97
CA ASP A 587 0.79 51.08 -22.75
C ASP A 587 1.97 50.64 -21.87
N ARG A 588 1.77 50.68 -20.56
CA ARG A 588 2.78 50.35 -19.55
C ARG A 588 2.33 49.19 -18.69
N ILE A 589 3.24 48.26 -18.43
CA ILE A 589 3.08 47.15 -17.49
C ILE A 589 4.10 47.32 -16.37
N VAL A 590 3.66 47.18 -15.12
CA VAL A 590 4.55 47.14 -13.95
C VAL A 590 4.57 45.72 -13.40
N THR A 591 5.77 45.21 -13.15
CA THR A 591 6.00 43.87 -12.57
C THR A 591 7.16 43.91 -11.59
N THR A 592 7.61 42.77 -11.06
CA THR A 592 8.66 42.73 -10.02
C THR A 592 9.85 41.87 -10.45
N ILE A 593 10.99 42.06 -9.80
CA ILE A 593 12.15 41.18 -9.98
C ILE A 593 11.91 39.77 -9.42
N LEU A 594 10.88 39.59 -8.59
CA LEU A 594 10.51 38.31 -7.95
C LEU A 594 9.77 37.36 -8.89
N GLU A 595 9.41 37.81 -10.09
CA GLU A 595 8.57 37.03 -10.99
C GLU A 595 9.24 35.74 -11.47
N HIS A 596 8.47 34.67 -11.43
CA HIS A 596 8.76 33.48 -12.22
C HIS A 596 8.71 33.83 -13.72
N HIS A 597 9.49 33.16 -14.56
CA HIS A 597 9.53 33.41 -16.01
C HIS A 597 8.15 33.41 -16.68
N SER A 598 7.21 32.60 -16.17
CA SER A 598 5.81 32.57 -16.61
C SER A 598 5.07 33.89 -16.45
N ASN A 599 5.42 34.70 -15.44
CA ASN A 599 4.86 36.02 -15.20
C ASN A 599 5.82 37.16 -15.59
N LEU A 600 6.79 36.88 -16.47
CA LEU A 600 7.73 37.88 -16.99
C LEU A 600 7.78 37.87 -18.52
N LEU A 601 8.02 36.69 -19.10
CA LEU A 601 8.23 36.54 -20.55
C LEU A 601 7.03 36.93 -21.41
N PRO A 602 5.75 36.66 -21.02
CA PRO A 602 4.61 37.12 -21.80
C PRO A 602 4.57 38.63 -21.95
N TRP A 603 4.86 39.36 -20.86
CA TRP A 603 4.90 40.83 -20.85
C TRP A 603 6.08 41.36 -21.66
N ARG A 604 7.25 40.73 -21.54
CA ARG A 604 8.43 41.05 -22.35
C ARG A 604 8.16 40.92 -23.85
N SER A 605 7.36 39.93 -24.25
CA SER A 605 6.99 39.72 -25.65
C SER A 605 6.19 40.90 -26.23
N LEU A 606 5.38 41.57 -25.40
CA LEU A 606 4.58 42.73 -25.78
C LEU A 606 5.42 44.00 -26.04
N GLU A 607 6.69 44.04 -25.63
CA GLU A 607 7.61 45.13 -25.99
C GLU A 607 7.71 45.29 -27.51
N LYS A 608 7.58 44.19 -28.28
CA LYS A 608 7.54 44.21 -29.75
C LYS A 608 6.31 44.92 -30.32
N GLN A 609 5.25 45.07 -29.52
CA GLN A 609 4.02 45.79 -29.86
C GLN A 609 4.04 47.23 -29.32
N GLY A 610 5.18 47.70 -28.78
CA GLY A 610 5.32 49.05 -28.23
C GLY A 610 4.83 49.21 -26.79
N VAL A 611 4.57 48.11 -26.07
CA VAL A 611 4.27 48.13 -24.63
C VAL A 611 5.57 48.28 -23.84
N THR A 612 5.59 49.11 -22.81
CA THR A 612 6.78 49.28 -21.94
C THR A 612 6.62 48.43 -20.68
N LEU A 613 7.66 47.66 -20.34
CA LEU A 613 7.72 46.86 -19.11
C LEU A 613 8.64 47.52 -18.08
N GLU A 614 8.12 47.77 -16.88
CA GLU A 614 8.86 48.32 -15.74
C GLU A 614 8.95 47.26 -14.64
N ILE A 615 10.15 47.00 -14.13
CA ILE A 615 10.45 45.92 -13.17
C ILE A 615 10.90 46.55 -11.85
N ILE A 616 10.12 46.33 -10.80
CA ILE A 616 10.38 46.84 -9.45
C ILE A 616 11.34 45.90 -8.71
N GLY A 617 12.32 46.49 -8.03
CA GLY A 617 13.33 45.78 -7.26
C GLY A 617 12.85 45.29 -5.89
N ILE A 618 13.79 44.71 -5.13
CA ILE A 618 13.60 44.33 -3.73
C ILE A 618 14.60 45.06 -2.84
N LEU A 619 14.21 45.22 -1.58
CA LEU A 619 15.06 45.76 -0.53
C LEU A 619 16.02 44.67 0.02
N PRO A 620 17.07 45.03 0.79
CA PRO A 620 18.03 44.08 1.35
C PRO A 620 17.42 43.02 2.28
N ASP A 621 16.22 43.26 2.82
CA ASP A 621 15.47 42.32 3.65
C ASP A 621 14.57 41.37 2.82
N TYR A 622 14.71 41.40 1.50
CA TYR A 622 13.96 40.63 0.51
C TYR A 622 12.50 41.07 0.30
N SER A 623 12.06 42.16 0.93
CA SER A 623 10.74 42.74 0.69
C SER A 623 10.70 43.52 -0.64
N LEU A 624 9.49 43.67 -1.22
CA LEU A 624 9.29 44.46 -2.44
C LEU A 624 9.51 45.96 -2.13
N ASP A 625 10.20 46.68 -3.01
CA ASP A 625 10.36 48.14 -2.87
C ASP A 625 9.05 48.87 -3.20
N MET A 626 8.24 49.10 -2.16
CA MET A 626 6.95 49.77 -2.30
C MET A 626 7.07 51.26 -2.64
N ASP A 627 8.21 51.90 -2.39
CA ASP A 627 8.42 53.30 -2.78
C ASP A 627 8.70 53.41 -4.29
N GLU A 628 9.50 52.51 -4.84
CA GLU A 628 9.68 52.36 -6.28
C GLU A 628 8.36 51.98 -6.96
N PHE A 629 7.59 51.05 -6.37
CA PHE A 629 6.27 50.68 -6.89
C PHE A 629 5.30 51.87 -6.97
N ARG A 630 5.20 52.68 -5.91
CA ARG A 630 4.34 53.88 -5.90
C ARG A 630 4.76 54.90 -6.95
N LYS A 631 6.07 55.11 -7.15
CA LYS A 631 6.60 55.99 -8.21
C LYS A 631 6.26 55.48 -9.61
N ALA A 632 6.36 54.17 -9.85
CA ALA A 632 6.02 53.57 -11.15
C ALA A 632 4.54 53.82 -11.53
N LEU A 633 3.65 53.86 -10.54
CA LEU A 633 2.22 54.16 -10.68
C LEU A 633 1.89 55.66 -10.81
N GLU A 634 2.85 56.58 -10.71
CA GLU A 634 2.59 58.02 -10.94
C GLU A 634 2.23 58.31 -12.40
N LYS A 635 2.78 57.52 -13.32
CA LYS A 635 2.48 57.57 -14.76
C LYS A 635 1.37 56.56 -15.09
N PRO A 636 0.56 56.76 -16.15
CA PRO A 636 -0.49 55.81 -16.53
C PRO A 636 0.06 54.39 -16.74
N VAL A 637 -0.55 53.42 -16.07
CA VAL A 637 -0.23 51.98 -16.16
C VAL A 637 -1.48 51.24 -16.59
N ARG A 638 -1.33 50.30 -17.51
CA ARG A 638 -2.44 49.48 -18.01
C ARG A 638 -2.67 48.25 -17.14
N LEU A 639 -1.59 47.59 -16.73
CA LEU A 639 -1.59 46.36 -15.96
C LEU A 639 -0.44 46.34 -14.95
N VAL A 640 -0.74 45.90 -13.73
CA VAL A 640 0.25 45.43 -12.76
C VAL A 640 0.17 43.91 -12.72
N ALA A 641 1.30 43.23 -12.90
CA ALA A 641 1.39 41.77 -12.87
C ALA A 641 2.46 41.36 -11.84
N ILE A 642 2.02 40.75 -10.74
CA ILE A 642 2.89 40.44 -9.60
C ILE A 642 2.67 39.02 -9.09
N THR A 643 3.72 38.41 -8.55
CA THR A 643 3.60 37.21 -7.72
C THR A 643 3.05 37.56 -6.35
N GLN A 644 2.16 36.72 -5.80
CA GLN A 644 1.74 36.82 -4.40
C GLN A 644 2.79 36.24 -3.44
N ALA A 645 3.52 35.21 -3.88
CA ALA A 645 4.59 34.59 -3.09
C ALA A 645 5.74 34.11 -3.99
N SER A 646 6.97 34.49 -3.67
CA SER A 646 8.14 34.12 -4.47
C SER A 646 8.42 32.61 -4.43
N ASN A 647 8.69 32.00 -5.59
CA ASN A 647 9.10 30.60 -5.68
C ASN A 647 10.58 30.36 -5.33
N VAL A 648 11.34 31.43 -5.02
CA VAL A 648 12.76 31.37 -4.68
C VAL A 648 12.98 31.76 -3.23
N LEU A 649 12.49 32.93 -2.83
CA LEU A 649 12.73 33.50 -1.49
C LEU A 649 11.62 33.19 -0.50
N GLY A 650 10.48 32.69 -0.98
CA GLY A 650 9.30 32.45 -0.16
C GLY A 650 8.61 33.73 0.33
N ASN A 651 9.09 34.93 0.01
CA ASN A 651 8.50 36.17 0.50
C ASN A 651 7.10 36.40 -0.07
N ILE A 652 6.19 36.88 0.79
CA ILE A 652 4.81 37.25 0.45
C ILE A 652 4.78 38.74 0.09
N THR A 653 4.18 39.09 -1.05
CA THR A 653 4.05 40.49 -1.48
C THR A 653 2.79 41.13 -0.86
N PRO A 654 2.78 42.46 -0.61
CA PRO A 654 1.65 43.16 0.01
C PRO A 654 0.49 43.36 -0.99
N VAL A 655 -0.11 42.27 -1.46
CA VAL A 655 -1.11 42.27 -2.55
C VAL A 655 -2.34 43.12 -2.26
N GLN A 656 -2.74 43.26 -0.99
CA GLN A 656 -3.88 44.09 -0.58
C GLN A 656 -3.59 45.58 -0.74
N GLU A 657 -2.39 46.02 -0.36
CA GLU A 657 -1.94 47.40 -0.55
C GLU A 657 -1.82 47.70 -2.05
N ILE A 658 -1.19 46.79 -2.80
CA ILE A 658 -1.03 46.91 -4.25
C ILE A 658 -2.39 46.99 -4.95
N ALA A 659 -3.34 46.14 -4.58
CA ALA A 659 -4.68 46.16 -5.14
C ALA A 659 -5.43 47.47 -4.84
N THR A 660 -5.23 48.04 -3.65
CA THR A 660 -5.79 49.36 -3.29
C THR A 660 -5.23 50.45 -4.20
N LEU A 661 -3.91 50.51 -4.38
CA LEU A 661 -3.23 51.46 -5.25
C LEU A 661 -3.65 51.31 -6.73
N CYS A 662 -3.80 50.07 -7.20
CA CYS A 662 -4.27 49.79 -8.56
C CYS A 662 -5.71 50.29 -8.76
N ARG A 663 -6.60 50.00 -7.81
CA ARG A 663 -8.01 50.39 -7.85
C ARG A 663 -8.19 51.90 -7.86
N GLU A 664 -7.45 52.63 -7.04
CA GLU A 664 -7.47 54.11 -6.99
C GLU A 664 -7.11 54.74 -8.33
N LYS A 665 -6.25 54.07 -9.11
CA LYS A 665 -5.75 54.55 -10.40
C LYS A 665 -6.43 53.89 -11.61
N GLY A 666 -7.39 52.99 -11.40
CA GLY A 666 -8.07 52.26 -12.48
C GLY A 666 -7.15 51.31 -13.26
N VAL A 667 -6.11 50.78 -12.63
CA VAL A 667 -5.12 49.86 -13.22
C VAL A 667 -5.57 48.43 -13.01
N LEU A 668 -5.45 47.58 -14.04
CA LEU A 668 -5.74 46.15 -13.91
C LEU A 668 -4.68 45.46 -13.05
N LEU A 669 -5.08 44.47 -12.25
CA LEU A 669 -4.16 43.69 -11.40
C LEU A 669 -4.26 42.19 -11.72
N LEU A 670 -3.13 41.62 -12.13
CA LEU A 670 -2.92 40.18 -12.23
C LEU A 670 -2.04 39.69 -11.07
N ILE A 671 -2.51 38.63 -10.42
CA ILE A 671 -1.77 37.93 -9.37
C ILE A 671 -1.36 36.53 -9.87
N ASP A 672 -0.06 36.27 -9.88
CA ASP A 672 0.49 34.91 -9.93
C ASP A 672 0.49 34.32 -8.51
N ALA A 673 -0.42 33.38 -8.28
CA ALA A 673 -0.60 32.70 -7.01
C ALA A 673 -0.12 31.25 -7.05
N ALA A 674 0.75 30.88 -7.99
CA ALA A 674 1.23 29.50 -8.13
C ALA A 674 1.88 28.95 -6.86
N GLN A 675 2.46 29.81 -6.02
CA GLN A 675 2.99 29.42 -4.71
C GLN A 675 2.08 29.85 -3.54
N ALA A 676 1.31 30.92 -3.66
CA ALA A 676 0.44 31.32 -2.55
C ALA A 676 -0.73 30.34 -2.34
N ALA A 677 -1.39 29.92 -3.43
CA ALA A 677 -2.54 29.04 -3.37
C ALA A 677 -2.33 27.75 -2.53
N PRO A 678 -1.19 27.04 -2.60
CA PRO A 678 -0.97 25.84 -1.78
C PRO A 678 -0.56 26.08 -0.33
N HIS A 679 -0.10 27.27 0.03
CA HIS A 679 0.61 27.50 1.29
C HIS A 679 -0.12 28.43 2.26
N MET A 680 -1.17 29.13 1.82
CA MET A 680 -1.90 30.08 2.67
C MET A 680 -3.37 30.22 2.27
N PRO A 681 -4.25 30.69 3.17
CA PRO A 681 -5.61 31.09 2.81
C PRO A 681 -5.60 32.19 1.75
N VAL A 682 -6.50 32.08 0.79
CA VAL A 682 -6.62 33.03 -0.32
C VAL A 682 -8.09 33.40 -0.53
N ASP A 683 -8.35 34.70 -0.71
CA ASP A 683 -9.68 35.22 -1.02
C ASP A 683 -9.57 36.37 -2.02
N VAL A 684 -9.97 36.13 -3.27
CA VAL A 684 -9.88 37.13 -4.34
C VAL A 684 -10.79 38.34 -4.12
N ARG A 685 -11.82 38.24 -3.28
CA ARG A 685 -12.68 39.38 -2.92
C ARG A 685 -11.93 40.35 -2.01
N THR A 686 -11.20 39.81 -1.03
CA THR A 686 -10.42 40.62 -0.09
C THR A 686 -9.16 41.18 -0.74
N ILE A 687 -8.49 40.38 -1.59
CA ILE A 687 -7.37 40.85 -2.41
C ILE A 687 -7.87 41.92 -3.38
N GLY A 688 -8.99 41.66 -4.07
CA GLY A 688 -9.62 42.59 -5.00
C GLY A 688 -8.82 42.83 -6.28
N CYS A 689 -8.21 41.77 -6.82
CA CYS A 689 -7.54 41.72 -8.12
C CYS A 689 -8.53 41.50 -9.29
N ASP A 690 -8.05 41.62 -10.54
CA ASP A 690 -8.83 41.39 -11.75
C ASP A 690 -8.59 39.99 -12.33
N PHE A 691 -7.36 39.49 -12.20
CA PHE A 691 -6.96 38.16 -12.67
C PHE A 691 -6.18 37.42 -11.57
N TYR A 692 -6.49 36.15 -11.35
CA TYR A 692 -5.83 35.31 -10.36
C TYR A 692 -5.46 33.96 -10.99
N CYS A 693 -4.15 33.66 -11.03
CA CYS A 693 -3.62 32.54 -11.81
C CYS A 693 -2.86 31.55 -10.92
N PHE A 694 -3.13 30.26 -11.02
CA PHE A 694 -2.36 29.23 -10.30
C PHE A 694 -2.37 27.86 -11.01
N SER A 695 -1.50 26.95 -10.56
CA SER A 695 -1.32 25.62 -11.16
C SER A 695 -1.80 24.53 -10.22
N GLY A 696 -2.50 23.54 -10.75
CA GLY A 696 -3.02 22.42 -9.95
C GLY A 696 -1.93 21.49 -9.42
N HIS A 697 -0.86 21.26 -10.19
CA HIS A 697 0.23 20.35 -9.80
C HIS A 697 1.04 20.78 -8.57
N LYS A 698 0.82 22.00 -8.06
CA LYS A 698 1.42 22.50 -6.81
C LYS A 698 0.48 22.38 -5.59
N LEU A 699 -0.78 22.01 -5.81
CA LEU A 699 -1.86 21.87 -4.81
C LEU A 699 -2.20 20.39 -4.52
N GLY A 700 -1.34 19.46 -4.92
CA GLY A 700 -1.64 18.03 -4.99
C GLY A 700 -2.56 17.63 -6.14
N GLY A 701 -2.90 18.56 -7.03
CA GLY A 701 -3.72 18.32 -8.21
C GLY A 701 -2.95 17.68 -9.37
N PRO A 702 -3.66 17.23 -10.42
CA PRO A 702 -3.04 16.58 -11.58
C PRO A 702 -2.15 17.52 -12.41
N THR A 703 -1.15 16.96 -13.10
CA THR A 703 -0.42 17.71 -14.14
C THR A 703 -1.33 18.06 -15.32
N GLY A 704 -0.97 19.10 -16.07
CA GLY A 704 -1.81 19.61 -17.15
C GLY A 704 -3.12 20.23 -16.66
N THR A 705 -3.11 20.76 -15.43
CA THR A 705 -4.22 21.54 -14.85
C THR A 705 -3.69 22.85 -14.27
N GLY A 706 -4.40 23.94 -14.55
CA GLY A 706 -4.17 25.29 -14.08
C GLY A 706 -5.47 26.06 -14.06
N VAL A 707 -5.43 27.25 -13.50
CA VAL A 707 -6.62 28.07 -13.27
C VAL A 707 -6.31 29.51 -13.65
N LEU A 708 -7.24 30.11 -14.39
CA LEU A 708 -7.41 31.54 -14.54
C LEU A 708 -8.77 31.91 -13.96
N TRP A 709 -8.79 32.62 -12.85
CA TRP A 709 -9.99 33.34 -12.45
C TRP A 709 -9.92 34.77 -12.97
N MET A 710 -11.02 35.22 -13.57
CA MET A 710 -11.17 36.60 -14.03
C MET A 710 -12.42 37.22 -13.43
N LYS A 711 -12.27 38.40 -12.83
CA LYS A 711 -13.37 39.14 -12.22
C LYS A 711 -14.43 39.53 -13.24
N LYS A 712 -14.01 39.90 -14.45
CA LYS A 712 -14.87 40.21 -15.58
C LYS A 712 -14.43 39.37 -16.79
N PRO A 713 -15.34 38.67 -17.49
CA PRO A 713 -15.01 37.91 -18.69
C PRO A 713 -14.84 38.84 -19.90
N ASN A 714 -13.75 39.62 -19.91
CA ASN A 714 -13.47 40.66 -20.91
C ASN A 714 -12.24 40.36 -21.78
N LEU A 715 -11.70 39.15 -21.69
CA LEU A 715 -10.62 38.70 -22.55
C LEU A 715 -11.16 38.21 -23.89
N ILE A 716 -10.43 38.50 -24.96
CA ILE A 716 -10.62 37.85 -26.26
C ILE A 716 -10.12 36.40 -26.13
N PRO A 717 -10.93 35.37 -26.46
CA PRO A 717 -10.49 33.99 -26.41
C PRO A 717 -9.27 33.74 -27.31
N LEU A 718 -8.21 33.12 -26.76
CA LEU A 718 -6.97 32.86 -27.49
C LEU A 718 -7.11 31.73 -28.52
N MET A 719 -7.97 30.76 -28.22
CA MET A 719 -8.25 29.62 -29.09
C MET A 719 -9.74 29.60 -29.40
N GLU A 720 -10.07 29.56 -30.68
CA GLU A 720 -11.45 29.37 -31.17
C GLU A 720 -11.58 27.95 -31.73
N GLY A 721 -12.66 27.25 -31.40
CA GLY A 721 -12.85 25.88 -31.85
C GLY A 721 -14.12 25.22 -31.33
N GLY A 722 -14.24 23.91 -31.56
CA GLY A 722 -15.36 23.14 -31.02
C GLY A 722 -15.43 23.25 -29.50
N GLY A 723 -16.62 23.42 -28.95
CA GLY A 723 -16.85 23.58 -27.51
C GLY A 723 -17.05 25.03 -27.04
N THR A 724 -16.60 26.05 -27.80
CA THR A 724 -16.73 27.46 -27.41
C THR A 724 -17.91 28.19 -28.05
N VAL A 725 -18.53 27.60 -29.06
CA VAL A 725 -19.58 28.22 -29.88
C VAL A 725 -20.97 27.71 -29.50
N GLU A 726 -21.94 28.60 -29.34
CA GLU A 726 -23.36 28.29 -29.17
C GLU A 726 -23.97 27.87 -30.53
N SER A 727 -23.82 28.74 -31.53
CA SER A 727 -24.24 28.52 -32.92
C SER A 727 -23.22 29.07 -33.92
N VAL A 728 -23.07 28.40 -35.06
CA VAL A 728 -22.22 28.83 -36.18
C VAL A 728 -23.03 28.71 -37.46
N THR A 729 -23.10 29.80 -38.23
CA THR A 729 -23.59 29.83 -39.61
C THR A 729 -22.46 30.25 -40.54
N ASP A 730 -22.74 30.32 -41.83
CA ASP A 730 -21.89 30.90 -42.86
C ASP A 730 -21.66 32.42 -42.70
N GLU A 731 -22.46 33.09 -41.86
CA GLU A 731 -22.45 34.55 -41.69
C GLU A 731 -22.14 35.00 -40.25
N GLU A 732 -22.40 34.16 -39.24
CA GLU A 732 -22.35 34.54 -37.83
C GLU A 732 -21.81 33.43 -36.91
N VAL A 733 -21.06 33.83 -35.88
CA VAL A 733 -20.60 32.95 -34.79
C VAL A 733 -21.07 33.54 -33.46
N VAL A 734 -21.83 32.77 -32.69
CA VAL A 734 -22.27 33.11 -31.33
C VAL A 734 -21.49 32.25 -30.35
N LEU A 735 -20.81 32.86 -29.37
CA LEU A 735 -20.03 32.14 -28.35
C LEU A 735 -20.89 31.73 -27.15
N ILE A 736 -20.58 30.57 -26.56
CA ILE A 736 -21.16 30.13 -25.29
C ILE A 736 -20.73 31.09 -24.18
N GLN A 737 -21.64 31.40 -23.25
CA GLN A 737 -21.34 32.20 -22.06
C GLN A 737 -20.77 31.31 -20.95
N GLY A 738 -19.79 31.82 -20.19
CA GLY A 738 -19.20 31.12 -19.04
C GLY A 738 -17.74 30.73 -19.26
N TYR A 739 -17.29 29.70 -18.55
CA TYR A 739 -15.91 29.21 -18.68
C TYR A 739 -15.68 28.50 -20.02
N GLU A 740 -16.74 27.93 -20.59
CA GLU A 740 -16.75 27.23 -21.87
C GLU A 740 -16.28 28.11 -23.03
N GLN A 741 -16.51 29.42 -22.94
CA GLN A 741 -16.01 30.40 -23.92
C GLN A 741 -14.48 30.35 -24.08
N TYR A 742 -13.79 30.00 -22.99
CA TYR A 742 -12.34 30.11 -22.85
C TYR A 742 -11.63 28.74 -22.88
N GLU A 743 -12.37 27.64 -22.93
CA GLU A 743 -11.86 26.26 -22.93
C GLU A 743 -12.08 25.56 -24.28
N ALA A 744 -11.40 26.03 -25.32
CA ALA A 744 -11.57 25.47 -26.65
C ALA A 744 -11.09 24.01 -26.78
N GLY A 745 -11.88 23.21 -27.49
CA GLY A 745 -11.61 21.79 -27.72
C GLY A 745 -12.09 20.89 -26.59
N THR A 746 -11.75 19.60 -26.66
CA THR A 746 -12.01 18.68 -25.54
C THR A 746 -11.03 18.99 -24.40
N PRO A 747 -11.52 19.38 -23.20
CA PRO A 747 -10.62 19.76 -22.12
C PRO A 747 -9.98 18.53 -21.45
N ASN A 748 -9.04 18.79 -20.54
CA ASN A 748 -8.50 17.76 -19.64
C ASN A 748 -9.54 17.42 -18.54
N ILE A 749 -10.60 16.69 -18.92
CA ILE A 749 -11.78 16.43 -18.06
C ILE A 749 -11.38 15.71 -16.76
N SER A 750 -10.61 14.61 -16.89
CA SER A 750 -10.12 13.83 -15.74
C SER A 750 -9.27 14.69 -14.81
N GLY A 751 -8.36 15.48 -15.39
CA GLY A 751 -7.50 16.40 -14.65
C GLY A 751 -8.29 17.48 -13.91
N GLY A 752 -9.25 18.13 -14.57
CA GLY A 752 -10.09 19.16 -13.93
C GLY A 752 -10.92 18.60 -12.78
N ILE A 753 -11.49 17.39 -12.93
CA ILE A 753 -12.19 16.70 -11.83
C ILE A 753 -11.22 16.43 -10.67
N GLY A 754 -10.02 15.92 -10.96
CA GLY A 754 -8.97 15.70 -9.96
C GLY A 754 -8.53 16.99 -9.25
N LEU A 755 -8.42 18.10 -9.97
CA LEU A 755 -8.12 19.42 -9.41
C LEU A 755 -9.21 19.88 -8.43
N GLY A 756 -10.49 19.69 -8.80
CA GLY A 756 -11.62 19.95 -7.90
C GLY A 756 -11.56 19.14 -6.60
N VAL A 757 -11.07 17.89 -6.66
CA VAL A 757 -10.86 17.06 -5.46
C VAL A 757 -9.65 17.53 -4.65
N ALA A 758 -8.59 18.00 -5.30
CA ALA A 758 -7.38 18.49 -4.63
C ALA A 758 -7.69 19.74 -3.78
N VAL A 759 -8.41 20.72 -4.33
CA VAL A 759 -8.80 21.92 -3.56
C VAL A 759 -9.74 21.59 -2.41
N ASP A 760 -10.71 20.67 -2.60
CA ASP A 760 -11.56 20.17 -1.52
C ASP A 760 -10.76 19.50 -0.41
N TYR A 761 -9.72 18.74 -0.78
CA TYR A 761 -8.85 18.05 0.15
C TYR A 761 -8.11 19.05 1.04
N LEU A 762 -7.50 20.09 0.45
CA LEU A 762 -6.83 21.16 1.19
C LEU A 762 -7.81 21.96 2.07
N LYS A 763 -9.01 22.29 1.57
CA LYS A 763 -10.05 22.96 2.37
C LYS A 763 -10.47 22.16 3.59
N LYS A 764 -10.59 20.83 3.46
CA LYS A 764 -10.97 19.94 4.57
C LYS A 764 -9.91 19.89 5.66
N ILE A 765 -8.63 19.98 5.31
CA ILE A 765 -7.54 20.12 6.28
C ILE A 765 -7.67 21.49 6.97
N GLY A 766 -7.89 22.53 6.16
CA GLY A 766 -7.99 23.92 6.57
C GLY A 766 -6.69 24.67 6.25
N MET A 767 -6.79 25.69 5.39
CA MET A 767 -5.62 26.43 4.92
C MET A 767 -4.89 27.20 6.02
N ASP A 768 -5.60 27.68 7.06
CA ASP A 768 -4.98 28.32 8.22
C ASP A 768 -4.05 27.36 8.96
N LYS A 769 -4.49 26.11 9.14
CA LYS A 769 -3.68 25.07 9.80
C LYS A 769 -2.48 24.68 8.96
N ILE A 770 -2.66 24.57 7.64
CA ILE A 770 -1.58 24.29 6.70
C ILE A 770 -0.53 25.39 6.81
N HIS A 771 -0.96 26.65 6.78
CA HIS A 771 -0.09 27.81 6.88
C HIS A 771 0.71 27.79 8.20
N GLU A 772 0.05 27.60 9.33
CA GLU A 772 0.69 27.52 10.65
C GLU A 772 1.71 26.37 10.75
N HIS A 773 1.38 25.19 10.24
CA HIS A 773 2.27 24.04 10.25
C HIS A 773 3.50 24.26 9.38
N GLU A 774 3.31 24.74 8.16
CA GLU A 774 4.41 25.04 7.25
C GLU A 774 5.29 26.16 7.82
N GLU A 775 4.72 27.19 8.47
CA GLU A 775 5.47 28.24 9.16
C GLU A 775 6.38 27.64 10.25
N ASN A 776 5.85 26.76 11.11
CA ASN A 776 6.61 26.11 12.16
C ASN A 776 7.80 25.29 11.62
N LEU A 777 7.58 24.52 10.56
CA LEU A 777 8.64 23.74 9.92
C LEU A 777 9.68 24.65 9.23
N THR A 778 9.23 25.75 8.63
CA THR A 778 10.08 26.73 7.96
C THR A 778 10.96 27.46 8.96
N ASN A 779 10.43 27.83 10.12
CA ASN A 779 11.19 28.42 11.22
C ASN A 779 12.31 27.47 11.66
N ARG A 780 11.97 26.20 11.92
CA ARG A 780 12.95 25.17 12.28
C ARG A 780 14.04 24.97 11.22
N LEU A 781 13.66 25.02 9.95
CA LEU A 781 14.57 24.90 8.80
C LEU A 781 15.54 26.08 8.73
N ILE A 782 15.03 27.32 8.77
CA ILE A 782 15.83 28.54 8.69
C ILE A 782 16.80 28.64 9.88
N ASP A 783 16.33 28.38 11.09
CA ASP A 783 17.18 28.36 12.29
C ASP A 783 18.29 27.31 12.16
N GLY A 784 17.92 26.12 11.67
CA GLY A 784 18.84 25.02 11.44
C GLY A 784 19.92 25.31 10.41
N LEU A 785 19.53 25.89 9.27
CA LEU A 785 20.44 26.29 8.19
C LEU A 785 21.36 27.42 8.62
N SER A 786 20.81 28.44 9.29
CA SER A 786 21.57 29.62 9.75
C SER A 786 22.60 29.27 10.83
N ALA A 787 22.42 28.16 11.55
CA ALA A 787 23.37 27.65 12.53
C ALA A 787 24.54 26.86 11.93
N ILE A 788 24.55 26.61 10.61
CA ILE A 788 25.62 25.86 9.94
C ILE A 788 26.65 26.85 9.38
N GLU A 789 27.91 26.70 9.78
CA GLU A 789 29.01 27.49 9.22
C GLU A 789 29.10 27.29 7.70
N ARG A 790 29.35 28.37 6.94
CA ARG A 790 29.37 28.42 5.46
C ARG A 790 28.00 28.38 4.77
N VAL A 791 26.88 28.22 5.48
CA VAL A 791 25.55 28.29 4.87
C VAL A 791 25.05 29.74 4.88
N ARG A 792 24.55 30.22 3.72
CA ARG A 792 23.84 31.49 3.60
C ARG A 792 22.41 31.26 3.15
N VAL A 793 21.45 31.73 3.95
CA VAL A 793 20.01 31.59 3.71
C VAL A 793 19.46 32.85 3.00
N TYR A 794 18.58 32.63 2.01
CA TYR A 794 17.86 33.66 1.26
C TYR A 794 16.35 33.48 1.46
N ALA A 795 15.85 34.04 2.55
CA ALA A 795 14.44 34.13 2.90
C ALA A 795 14.23 35.35 3.83
N PRO A 796 13.06 36.01 3.83
CA PRO A 796 12.73 37.05 4.81
C PRO A 796 12.89 36.52 6.22
N ALA A 797 13.30 37.34 7.18
CA ALA A 797 13.48 36.92 8.58
C ALA A 797 12.17 36.80 9.36
N ASN A 798 11.16 37.61 9.03
CA ASN A 798 9.85 37.60 9.68
C ASN A 798 8.99 36.43 9.14
N PRO A 799 8.56 35.46 9.99
CA PRO A 799 7.69 34.35 9.60
C PRO A 799 6.40 34.79 8.90
N GLU A 800 5.77 35.88 9.35
CA GLU A 800 4.48 36.37 8.81
C GLU A 800 4.58 36.85 7.35
N THR A 801 5.80 37.07 6.85
CA THR A 801 6.06 37.60 5.51
C THR A 801 6.60 36.55 4.55
N ARG A 802 6.52 35.26 4.89
CA ARG A 802 7.03 34.17 4.05
C ARG A 802 6.14 32.91 4.06
N ILE A 803 6.25 32.14 2.99
CA ILE A 803 5.75 30.76 2.87
C ILE A 803 6.91 29.77 3.11
N GLY A 804 6.60 28.47 3.08
CA GLY A 804 7.57 27.39 3.27
C GLY A 804 8.54 27.13 2.12
N VAL A 805 9.11 28.19 1.52
CA VAL A 805 10.13 28.10 0.46
C VAL A 805 11.40 28.80 0.92
N VAL A 806 12.50 28.06 0.99
CA VAL A 806 13.78 28.54 1.50
C VAL A 806 14.88 28.21 0.51
N SER A 807 15.54 29.25 0.00
CA SER A 807 16.76 29.12 -0.80
C SER A 807 18.00 29.29 0.07
N PHE A 808 19.07 28.58 -0.25
CA PHE A 808 20.36 28.75 0.41
C PHE A 808 21.54 28.41 -0.52
N THR A 809 22.72 28.90 -0.15
CA THR A 809 24.01 28.54 -0.75
C THR A 809 24.97 28.06 0.32
N ILE A 810 26.00 27.32 -0.08
CA ILE A 810 27.08 26.87 0.79
C ILE A 810 28.40 27.38 0.21
N ASP A 811 29.17 28.13 0.99
CA ASP A 811 30.44 28.69 0.53
C ASP A 811 31.39 27.57 0.09
N GLY A 812 31.82 27.61 -1.17
CA GLY A 812 32.73 26.62 -1.76
C GLY A 812 32.06 25.34 -2.29
N MET A 813 30.72 25.26 -2.36
CA MET A 813 30.02 24.13 -2.99
C MET A 813 29.03 24.59 -4.05
N HIS A 814 28.99 23.88 -5.18
CA HIS A 814 28.06 24.18 -6.26
C HIS A 814 26.64 23.65 -5.91
N PRO A 815 25.54 24.42 -6.11
CA PRO A 815 24.19 24.00 -5.73
C PRO A 815 23.75 22.63 -6.30
N HIS A 816 24.10 22.32 -7.55
CA HIS A 816 23.82 21.01 -8.14
C HIS A 816 24.53 19.85 -7.44
N GLU A 817 25.77 20.05 -6.98
CA GLU A 817 26.51 19.02 -6.24
C GLU A 817 25.84 18.75 -4.88
N VAL A 818 25.43 19.80 -4.18
CA VAL A 818 24.71 19.68 -2.91
C VAL A 818 23.40 18.93 -3.09
N ALA A 819 22.61 19.28 -4.10
CA ALA A 819 21.36 18.59 -4.39
C ALA A 819 21.56 17.11 -4.77
N GLN A 820 22.60 16.80 -5.55
CA GLN A 820 22.93 15.42 -5.91
C GLN A 820 23.34 14.60 -4.68
N ARG A 821 24.20 15.15 -3.80
CA ARG A 821 24.59 14.46 -2.56
C ARG A 821 23.39 14.24 -1.64
N LEU A 822 22.45 15.18 -1.55
CA LEU A 822 21.21 15.00 -0.77
C LEU A 822 20.32 13.89 -1.38
N ASP A 823 20.26 13.78 -2.71
CA ASP A 823 19.51 12.73 -3.41
C ASP A 823 20.09 11.32 -3.12
N ASP A 824 21.42 11.20 -2.99
CA ASP A 824 22.09 9.95 -2.56
C ASP A 824 21.64 9.48 -1.16
N HIS A 825 20.99 10.36 -0.38
CA HIS A 825 20.41 10.10 0.94
C HIS A 825 18.86 10.09 0.94
N ASP A 826 18.22 9.92 -0.21
CA ASP A 826 16.76 9.95 -0.39
C ASP A 826 16.11 11.30 0.00
N ILE A 827 16.86 12.41 -0.02
CA ILE A 827 16.36 13.77 0.26
C ILE A 827 16.31 14.61 -1.02
N LEU A 828 15.11 14.77 -1.55
CA LEU A 828 14.88 15.37 -2.86
C LEU A 828 14.66 16.88 -2.71
N VAL A 829 15.67 17.65 -3.12
CA VAL A 829 15.64 19.12 -3.18
C VAL A 829 15.84 19.61 -4.62
N ARG A 830 15.66 20.91 -4.86
CA ARG A 830 15.94 21.53 -6.16
C ARG A 830 17.23 22.34 -6.12
N SER A 831 17.92 22.40 -7.24
CA SER A 831 19.04 23.32 -7.46
C SER A 831 18.91 24.05 -8.79
N GLY A 832 19.48 25.25 -8.89
CA GLY A 832 19.57 26.05 -10.10
C GLY A 832 18.91 27.44 -9.96
N PHE A 833 18.43 27.99 -11.07
CA PHE A 833 17.86 29.34 -11.13
C PHE A 833 16.35 29.41 -10.85
N HIS A 834 15.69 28.27 -10.69
CA HIS A 834 14.25 28.14 -10.39
C HIS A 834 13.34 28.98 -11.31
N CYS A 835 13.74 29.15 -12.57
CA CYS A 835 13.06 30.02 -13.54
C CYS A 835 12.86 31.47 -13.06
N CYS A 836 13.85 32.01 -12.33
CA CYS A 836 13.86 33.38 -11.81
C CYS A 836 15.28 34.00 -11.95
N GLN A 837 15.86 33.88 -13.15
CA GLN A 837 17.22 34.37 -13.43
C GLN A 837 17.46 35.86 -13.15
N PRO A 838 16.53 36.79 -13.42
CA PRO A 838 16.73 38.20 -13.08
C PRO A 838 16.96 38.42 -11.57
N LEU A 839 16.22 37.72 -10.71
CA LEU A 839 16.42 37.75 -9.26
C LEU A 839 17.80 37.20 -8.87
N MET A 840 18.20 36.07 -9.47
CA MET A 840 19.52 35.48 -9.22
C MET A 840 20.65 36.44 -9.58
N SER A 841 20.51 37.17 -10.69
CA SER A 841 21.44 38.23 -11.07
C SER A 841 21.45 39.39 -10.07
N ALA A 842 20.28 39.85 -9.62
CA ALA A 842 20.16 40.94 -8.64
C ALA A 842 20.78 40.57 -7.27
N LEU A 843 20.69 39.30 -6.88
CA LEU A 843 21.29 38.75 -5.65
C LEU A 843 22.77 38.36 -5.80
N ASN A 844 23.35 38.51 -6.99
CA ASN A 844 24.71 38.08 -7.33
C ASN A 844 24.95 36.57 -7.12
N LEU A 845 24.02 35.73 -7.59
CA LEU A 845 24.04 34.27 -7.49
C LEU A 845 24.18 33.61 -8.88
N PRO A 846 25.37 33.67 -9.51
CA PRO A 846 25.57 33.20 -10.89
C PRO A 846 25.37 31.70 -11.08
N GLU A 847 25.53 30.90 -10.01
CA GLU A 847 25.32 29.44 -10.02
C GLU A 847 23.93 29.03 -9.50
N GLY A 848 23.07 30.00 -9.15
CA GLY A 848 21.77 29.78 -8.54
C GLY A 848 21.85 29.34 -7.07
N THR A 849 20.82 28.63 -6.60
CA THR A 849 20.69 28.21 -5.19
C THR A 849 20.25 26.76 -5.08
N VAL A 850 20.44 26.17 -3.89
CA VAL A 850 19.64 25.02 -3.45
C VAL A 850 18.34 25.56 -2.87
N ARG A 851 17.21 24.92 -3.16
CA ARG A 851 15.90 25.29 -2.65
C ARG A 851 15.23 24.11 -1.99
N VAL A 852 14.85 24.32 -0.73
CA VAL A 852 13.98 23.46 0.05
C VAL A 852 12.60 24.11 0.07
N SER A 853 11.58 23.33 -0.25
CA SER A 853 10.19 23.78 -0.26
C SER A 853 9.32 22.77 0.45
N ILE A 854 8.64 23.23 1.49
CA ILE A 854 7.85 22.46 2.44
C ILE A 854 6.40 22.41 1.94
N ALA A 855 5.73 21.30 2.18
CA ALA A 855 4.29 21.17 2.06
C ALA A 855 3.71 20.64 3.36
N HIS A 856 2.39 20.78 3.53
CA HIS A 856 1.64 20.32 4.69
C HIS A 856 1.88 18.84 5.11
N TYR A 857 2.30 17.95 4.21
CA TYR A 857 2.62 16.55 4.54
C TYR A 857 4.07 16.31 4.98
N ASN A 858 4.92 17.35 5.00
CA ASN A 858 6.26 17.26 5.56
C ASN A 858 6.22 17.29 7.09
N THR A 859 7.25 16.72 7.72
CA THR A 859 7.33 16.62 9.19
C THR A 859 8.60 17.25 9.74
N ARG A 860 8.59 17.55 11.03
CA ARG A 860 9.75 18.06 11.74
C ARG A 860 10.95 17.13 11.66
N GLU A 861 10.74 15.82 11.74
CA GLU A 861 11.79 14.81 11.63
C GLU A 861 12.47 14.83 10.26
N GLU A 862 11.72 15.09 9.19
CA GLU A 862 12.29 15.23 7.85
C GLU A 862 13.19 16.46 7.76
N ILE A 863 12.78 17.58 8.36
CA ILE A 863 13.60 18.80 8.44
C ILE A 863 14.86 18.55 9.28
N ASP A 864 14.72 17.86 10.41
CA ASP A 864 15.84 17.52 11.29
C ASP A 864 16.85 16.59 10.59
N LEU A 865 16.36 15.58 9.85
CA LEU A 865 17.21 14.68 9.07
C LEU A 865 17.90 15.41 7.92
N PHE A 866 17.18 16.25 7.17
CA PHE A 866 17.77 17.10 6.14
C PHE A 866 18.93 17.94 6.70
N LEU A 867 18.73 18.61 7.84
CA LEU A 867 19.76 19.43 8.47
C LEU A 867 20.97 18.62 8.95
N ALA A 868 20.74 17.41 9.46
CA ALA A 868 21.81 16.50 9.87
C ALA A 868 22.64 16.03 8.67
N THR A 869 21.97 15.57 7.60
CA THR A 869 22.64 15.14 6.36
C THR A 869 23.40 16.29 5.70
N LEU A 870 22.84 17.51 5.70
CA LEU A 870 23.53 18.67 5.14
C LEU A 870 24.84 18.99 5.90
N LYS A 871 24.84 18.89 7.23
CA LYS A 871 26.05 19.06 8.05
C LYS A 871 27.10 18.00 7.74
N GLU A 872 26.68 16.76 7.53
CA GLU A 872 27.57 15.67 7.11
C GLU A 872 28.20 15.99 5.75
N ILE A 873 27.39 16.37 4.76
CA ILE A 873 27.85 16.74 3.41
C ILE A 873 28.88 17.88 3.44
N ILE A 874 28.70 18.88 4.30
CA ILE A 874 29.62 20.03 4.44
C ILE A 874 30.94 19.64 5.12
N SER A 875 30.91 18.62 5.97
CA SER A 875 32.08 18.13 6.71
C SER A 875 33.02 17.23 5.89
N GLN A 876 32.51 16.66 4.79
CA GLN A 876 33.24 15.83 3.83
C GLN A 876 33.89 16.70 2.73
#